data_AF-A0A815TIN9-F1
#
_entry.id   AF-A0A815TIN9-F1
#
_cell.length_a   1.000
_cell.length_b   1.000
_cell.length_c   1.000
_cell.angle_alpha   90.00
_cell.angle_beta   90.00
_cell.angle_gamma   90.00
#
_symmetry.space_group_name_H-M   'P 1'
#
loop_
_entity.id
_entity.type
_entity.pdbx_description
1 polymer ?
#
loop_
_entity_poly.entity_id
_entity_poly.type
_entity_poly.pdbx_seq_one_letter_code
_entity_poly.pdbx_strand_id
1 'polypeptide(L)'
;PYQDIIQLHRRDVSTNSSNKQEQSLPFFQTLFIFNLVNDLSSTNMAELDKHTGLCLVFSDYNGRNVANTDLILDVNYDIQESKISCSFEYATDLFELKTIENMSNRFEVLLQQIFSELSSFDKDKQPLYELSLLLSVEIRLINSINRTYVDFEHEKKCIHHEFVKSANKHPQKLAILLDDQSLTYGETLFYVQLIAHHLVENINVKSKQIICQCTERSIEMVIGVLAIIAAGCVYCPLYCLDGIERLCTIIQNTHSHLVLVHSQTESKFESVRDRFENKNITLFNTESFIINTTLLPTYNNQLLNVEIDSNDIAYLIHTSGSTGKPKGVQISHNNFISYVHSAKHVSLIHDMHVFLQISNCSFDIHVEDLLGSLVLGASLVMLKTLDIDYLSSTIERHQVTRMHTVPTITSLLCDYLAEINCFQRLKTIQCFCSIGEAIVPRTIAKLAVNLSSNVRIYNLYGPAECTIASTYHMVNEKDLNASLIPIGYPLPNYQCYILDQYLQPVKISYLSNELTAEALVHLPNINAKCYKTGDLGKYDANGEIVYCGRTDFQVKLRGQRIELGEIENVIVKSSSSQISNCVVNKVHDDKTKQDYLIAYIQMAANNAMNEGDKLKSQAKLYCQTHLPLYMVPTMFTILDKFPLNSNGKIDRKLLPKLDFTAANMNDDMTITEPKTD
;
A
#
# COMPACT_ATOMS: atom_id res chain seq x y z
N PRO A 1 3.16 31.87 -45.95
CA PRO A 1 4.26 31.09 -45.30
C PRO A 1 3.78 29.99 -44.32
N TYR A 2 2.54 29.48 -44.46
CA TYR A 2 1.98 28.40 -43.63
C TYR A 2 1.34 27.29 -44.48
N GLN A 3 1.81 27.09 -45.71
CA GLN A 3 1.32 26.02 -46.60
C GLN A 3 2.34 24.89 -46.86
N ASP A 4 3.57 25.00 -46.34
CA ASP A 4 4.65 24.04 -46.67
C ASP A 4 4.90 22.96 -45.61
N ILE A 5 4.08 22.87 -44.54
CA ILE A 5 4.23 21.84 -43.50
C ILE A 5 3.37 20.58 -43.78
N ILE A 6 2.43 20.63 -44.73
CA ILE A 6 1.49 19.52 -44.98
C ILE A 6 2.00 18.52 -46.04
N GLN A 7 3.13 18.78 -46.70
CA GLN A 7 3.58 17.97 -47.86
C GLN A 7 4.84 17.10 -47.65
N LEU A 8 5.13 16.64 -46.43
CA LEU A 8 6.32 15.81 -46.20
C LEU A 8 6.14 14.39 -45.66
N HIS A 9 4.93 13.86 -45.50
CA HIS A 9 4.74 12.45 -45.11
C HIS A 9 3.76 11.69 -46.02
N ARG A 10 4.07 11.60 -47.32
CA ARG A 10 3.59 10.48 -48.15
C ARG A 10 4.45 9.26 -47.84
N ARG A 11 3.91 8.31 -47.08
CA ARG A 11 4.49 6.97 -46.93
C ARG A 11 4.33 6.24 -48.26
N ASP A 12 5.41 6.13 -49.02
CA ASP A 12 5.53 5.10 -50.05
C ASP A 12 5.66 3.74 -49.35
N VAL A 13 4.58 2.96 -49.40
CA VAL A 13 4.64 1.52 -49.14
C VAL A 13 5.34 0.89 -50.34
N SER A 14 6.68 0.85 -50.29
CA SER A 14 7.45 -0.06 -51.13
C SER A 14 8.12 -1.10 -50.24
N THR A 15 7.74 -2.33 -50.49
CA THR A 15 8.29 -3.55 -49.91
C THR A 15 9.80 -3.61 -50.15
N ASN A 16 10.62 -3.55 -49.11
CA ASN A 16 11.86 -4.31 -49.05
C ASN A 16 12.41 -4.42 -47.63
N SER A 17 12.89 -5.63 -47.35
CA SER A 17 13.45 -6.15 -46.11
C SER A 17 14.69 -5.41 -45.61
N SER A 18 14.93 -5.58 -44.31
CA SER A 18 16.18 -5.32 -43.57
C SER A 18 16.66 -3.87 -43.50
N ASN A 19 16.04 -3.10 -42.61
CA ASN A 19 16.73 -2.10 -41.78
C ASN A 19 15.84 -1.78 -40.58
N LYS A 20 16.29 -2.11 -39.35
CA LYS A 20 15.72 -1.57 -38.12
C LYS A 20 16.08 -0.09 -38.08
N GLN A 21 15.22 0.76 -38.64
CA GLN A 21 15.26 2.19 -38.35
C GLN A 21 14.79 2.38 -36.91
N GLU A 22 15.60 3.07 -36.10
CA GLU A 22 15.20 3.65 -34.82
C GLU A 22 13.84 4.32 -34.99
N GLN A 23 12.79 3.74 -34.43
CA GLN A 23 11.50 4.41 -34.33
C GLN A 23 11.68 5.55 -33.30
N SER A 24 11.97 6.75 -33.78
CA SER A 24 11.87 7.94 -32.96
C SER A 24 10.45 8.06 -32.44
N LEU A 25 10.31 8.23 -31.12
CA LEU A 25 9.01 8.53 -30.51
C LEU A 25 8.42 9.77 -31.22
N PRO A 26 7.14 9.76 -31.62
CA PRO A 26 6.53 10.88 -32.30
C PRO A 26 6.55 12.13 -31.40
N PHE A 27 6.77 13.30 -31.99
CA PHE A 27 6.79 14.58 -31.26
C PHE A 27 5.48 14.87 -30.51
N PHE A 28 4.36 14.34 -31.01
CA PHE A 28 3.05 14.40 -30.39
C PHE A 28 2.23 13.16 -30.77
N GLN A 29 1.38 12.70 -29.86
CA GLN A 29 0.46 11.58 -30.08
C GLN A 29 -0.94 12.04 -30.48
N THR A 30 -1.31 13.26 -30.08
CA THR A 30 -2.65 13.81 -30.30
C THR A 30 -2.58 15.13 -31.06
N LEU A 31 -3.45 15.30 -32.06
CA LEU A 31 -3.58 16.54 -32.83
C LEU A 31 -4.96 17.16 -32.61
N PHE A 32 -5.01 18.47 -32.35
CA PHE A 32 -6.25 19.23 -32.26
C PHE A 32 -6.32 20.19 -33.44
N ILE A 33 -7.40 20.13 -34.23
CA ILE A 33 -7.63 20.98 -35.40
C ILE A 33 -8.87 21.84 -35.12
N PHE A 34 -8.77 23.14 -35.36
CA PHE A 34 -9.90 24.06 -35.29
C PHE A 34 -10.04 24.79 -36.62
N ASN A 35 -11.21 24.66 -37.24
CA ASN A 35 -11.52 25.21 -38.55
C ASN A 35 -12.72 26.16 -38.47
N LEU A 36 -12.63 27.26 -39.21
CA LEU A 36 -13.75 28.17 -39.46
C LEU A 36 -14.33 27.86 -40.83
N VAL A 37 -15.60 27.47 -40.87
CA VAL A 37 -16.26 27.00 -42.10
C VAL A 37 -17.47 27.88 -42.39
N ASN A 38 -17.70 28.16 -43.68
CA ASN A 38 -18.77 29.05 -44.12
C ASN A 38 -20.09 28.32 -44.40
N ASP A 39 -20.11 26.99 -44.48
CA ASP A 39 -21.33 26.19 -44.74
C ASP A 39 -21.09 24.68 -44.44
N LEU A 40 -21.82 24.09 -43.49
CA LEU A 40 -21.87 22.65 -43.20
C LEU A 40 -23.11 21.98 -43.85
N SER A 41 -23.33 22.17 -45.15
CA SER A 41 -24.56 21.75 -45.83
C SER A 41 -24.73 20.23 -46.08
N SER A 42 -24.12 19.31 -45.30
CA SER A 42 -24.19 17.86 -45.62
C SER A 42 -24.29 16.87 -44.45
N THR A 43 -24.48 17.31 -43.19
CA THR A 43 -24.56 16.39 -42.04
C THR A 43 -25.98 16.33 -41.45
N ASN A 44 -26.51 15.12 -41.30
CA ASN A 44 -27.88 14.84 -40.83
C ASN A 44 -28.19 15.52 -39.49
N MET A 45 -29.38 16.12 -39.43
CA MET A 45 -29.80 17.05 -38.38
C MET A 45 -30.09 16.38 -37.03
N ALA A 46 -29.40 16.83 -35.98
CA ALA A 46 -29.87 16.73 -34.60
C ALA A 46 -30.48 18.09 -34.16
N GLU A 47 -31.53 18.06 -33.34
CA GLU A 47 -32.20 19.27 -32.85
C GLU A 47 -31.30 20.06 -31.87
N LEU A 48 -31.35 21.40 -31.94
CA LEU A 48 -30.70 22.31 -30.99
C LEU A 48 -31.20 22.06 -29.56
N ASP A 49 -30.28 21.99 -28.59
CA ASP A 49 -30.65 22.12 -27.19
C ASP A 49 -31.03 23.58 -26.91
N LYS A 50 -32.33 23.82 -26.67
CA LYS A 50 -32.90 25.15 -26.46
C LYS A 50 -32.42 25.85 -25.18
N HIS A 51 -31.74 25.14 -24.28
CA HIS A 51 -31.23 25.72 -23.03
C HIS A 51 -29.81 26.26 -23.11
N THR A 52 -28.96 25.72 -23.98
CA THR A 52 -27.53 26.08 -24.06
C THR A 52 -27.13 26.77 -25.36
N GLY A 53 -27.97 26.69 -26.41
CA GLY A 53 -27.65 27.25 -27.73
C GLY A 53 -26.53 26.50 -28.47
N LEU A 54 -26.07 25.35 -27.93
CA LEU A 54 -25.02 24.52 -28.50
C LEU A 54 -25.65 23.38 -29.32
N CYS A 55 -25.17 23.15 -30.53
CA CYS A 55 -25.49 21.97 -31.34
C CYS A 55 -24.18 21.28 -31.71
N LEU A 56 -23.92 20.13 -31.11
CA LEU A 56 -22.78 19.27 -31.41
C LEU A 56 -23.24 18.11 -32.29
N VAL A 57 -22.62 17.96 -33.45
CA VAL A 57 -22.85 16.82 -34.35
C VAL A 57 -21.56 16.03 -34.46
N PHE A 58 -21.62 14.76 -34.05
CA PHE A 58 -20.59 13.76 -34.27
C PHE A 58 -21.00 12.91 -35.47
N SER A 59 -20.15 12.83 -36.49
CA SER A 59 -20.43 12.07 -37.72
C SER A 59 -19.39 10.99 -37.95
N ASP A 60 -19.84 9.78 -38.24
CA ASP A 60 -18.97 8.68 -38.64
C ASP A 60 -18.42 8.92 -40.05
N TYR A 61 -17.11 9.11 -40.16
CA TYR A 61 -16.44 9.17 -41.46
C TYR A 61 -15.88 7.80 -41.84
N ASN A 62 -16.61 7.06 -42.69
CA ASN A 62 -16.20 5.75 -43.21
C ASN A 62 -15.21 5.84 -44.38
N GLY A 63 -14.18 6.68 -44.26
CA GLY A 63 -13.05 6.69 -45.17
C GLY A 63 -12.00 5.67 -44.74
N ARG A 64 -11.47 4.85 -45.66
CA ARG A 64 -10.27 4.03 -45.40
C ARG A 64 -9.04 4.94 -45.33
N ASN A 65 -8.89 5.71 -44.25
CA ASN A 65 -7.67 6.44 -43.95
C ASN A 65 -6.87 5.67 -42.89
N VAL A 66 -5.55 5.65 -43.08
CA VAL A 66 -4.61 5.16 -42.07
C VAL A 66 -4.41 6.30 -41.08
N ALA A 67 -4.76 6.09 -39.80
CA ALA A 67 -4.49 7.07 -38.75
C ALA A 67 -2.98 7.35 -38.69
N ASN A 68 -2.60 8.61 -38.91
CA ASN A 68 -1.19 9.03 -38.91
C ASN A 68 -0.67 9.40 -37.51
N THR A 69 -1.57 9.49 -36.53
CA THR A 69 -1.35 9.80 -35.11
C THR A 69 -2.32 8.96 -34.28
N ASP A 70 -2.11 8.88 -32.96
CA ASP A 70 -2.96 8.07 -32.08
C ASP A 70 -4.41 8.59 -32.07
N LEU A 71 -4.58 9.92 -32.01
CA LEU A 71 -5.89 10.58 -31.95
C LEU A 71 -5.85 11.98 -32.60
N ILE A 72 -6.87 12.33 -33.38
CA ILE A 72 -7.12 13.67 -33.90
C ILE A 72 -8.53 14.10 -33.48
N LEU A 73 -8.66 15.29 -32.90
CA LEU A 73 -9.95 15.96 -32.71
C LEU A 73 -10.02 17.14 -33.68
N ASP A 74 -10.92 17.06 -34.65
CA ASP A 74 -11.22 18.15 -35.60
C ASP A 74 -12.52 18.84 -35.18
N VAL A 75 -12.44 20.15 -34.95
CA VAL A 75 -13.55 21.01 -34.53
C VAL A 75 -13.81 22.04 -35.63
N ASN A 76 -14.99 21.99 -36.22
CA ASN A 76 -15.43 22.93 -37.25
C ASN A 76 -16.53 23.83 -36.68
N TYR A 77 -16.31 25.15 -36.72
CA TYR A 77 -17.32 26.14 -36.36
C TYR A 77 -17.95 26.71 -37.63
N ASP A 78 -19.25 26.48 -37.80
CA ASP A 78 -20.07 27.08 -38.86
C ASP A 78 -20.51 28.47 -38.44
N ILE A 79 -20.00 29.48 -39.14
CA ILE A 79 -20.27 30.88 -38.84
C ILE A 79 -21.72 31.25 -39.14
N GLN A 80 -22.35 30.63 -40.14
CA GLN A 80 -23.71 30.96 -40.56
C GLN A 80 -24.74 30.34 -39.64
N GLU A 81 -24.56 29.07 -39.29
CA GLU A 81 -25.51 28.35 -38.44
C GLU A 81 -25.20 28.48 -36.94
N SER A 82 -24.06 29.06 -36.58
CA SER A 82 -23.55 29.10 -35.19
C SER A 82 -23.47 27.71 -34.56
N LYS A 83 -23.05 26.72 -35.35
CA LYS A 83 -22.94 25.31 -34.95
C LYS A 83 -21.49 24.88 -34.82
N ILE A 84 -21.24 23.95 -33.90
CA ILE A 84 -19.93 23.31 -33.74
C ILE A 84 -20.09 21.84 -34.12
N SER A 85 -19.39 21.38 -35.15
CA SER A 85 -19.29 19.94 -35.45
C SER A 85 -17.91 19.43 -35.06
N CYS A 86 -17.86 18.26 -34.43
CA CYS A 86 -16.63 17.65 -33.97
C CYS A 86 -16.49 16.24 -34.56
N SER A 87 -15.29 15.89 -34.99
CA SER A 87 -14.97 14.53 -35.42
C SER A 87 -13.68 14.04 -34.77
N PHE A 88 -13.69 12.77 -34.36
CA PHE A 88 -12.50 12.08 -33.85
C PHE A 88 -12.00 11.10 -34.91
N GLU A 89 -10.74 11.25 -35.31
CA GLU A 89 -9.99 10.23 -36.06
C GLU A 89 -9.02 9.55 -35.10
N TYR A 90 -8.99 8.23 -35.06
CA TYR A 90 -8.22 7.51 -34.04
C TYR A 90 -7.66 6.18 -34.55
N ALA A 91 -6.56 5.75 -33.95
CA ALA A 91 -5.97 4.45 -34.21
C ALA A 91 -6.80 3.34 -33.52
N THR A 92 -7.40 2.45 -34.31
CA THR A 92 -8.23 1.34 -33.79
C THR A 92 -7.45 0.30 -33.00
N ASP A 93 -6.12 0.24 -33.18
CA ASP A 93 -5.24 -0.61 -32.39
C ASP A 93 -5.08 -0.09 -30.94
N LEU A 94 -5.41 1.18 -30.69
CA LEU A 94 -5.30 1.83 -29.38
C LEU A 94 -6.65 2.15 -28.74
N PHE A 95 -7.66 2.49 -29.54
CA PHE A 95 -8.97 2.92 -29.05
C PHE A 95 -10.11 2.08 -29.59
N GLU A 96 -10.95 1.60 -28.68
CA GLU A 96 -12.28 1.09 -28.99
C GLU A 96 -13.25 2.24 -29.27
N LEU A 97 -14.23 2.01 -30.14
CA LEU A 97 -15.29 3.00 -30.44
C LEU A 97 -15.95 3.54 -29.16
N LYS A 98 -16.20 2.68 -28.18
CA LYS A 98 -16.84 3.07 -26.92
C LYS A 98 -16.00 4.06 -26.10
N THR A 99 -14.69 3.97 -26.20
CA THR A 99 -13.77 4.91 -25.54
C THR A 99 -13.92 6.30 -26.16
N ILE A 100 -13.99 6.38 -27.48
CA ILE A 100 -14.14 7.63 -28.23
C ILE A 100 -15.51 8.26 -28.01
N GLU A 101 -16.59 7.47 -28.01
CA GLU A 101 -17.94 7.94 -27.64
C GLU A 101 -17.94 8.57 -26.23
N ASN A 102 -17.26 7.94 -25.27
CA ASN A 102 -17.17 8.50 -23.93
C ASN A 102 -16.35 9.79 -23.91
N MET A 103 -15.24 9.88 -24.66
CA MET A 103 -14.46 11.12 -24.78
C MET A 103 -15.28 12.26 -25.40
N SER A 104 -16.04 11.96 -26.44
CA SER A 104 -17.01 12.85 -27.08
C SER A 104 -18.03 13.38 -26.08
N ASN A 105 -18.70 12.50 -25.33
CA ASN A 105 -19.67 12.89 -24.31
C ASN A 105 -19.05 13.75 -23.19
N ARG A 106 -17.80 13.47 -22.79
CA ARG A 106 -17.09 14.29 -21.79
C ARG A 106 -16.78 15.69 -22.32
N PHE A 107 -16.38 15.77 -23.58
CA PHE A 107 -16.12 17.05 -24.23
C PHE A 107 -17.40 17.90 -24.32
N GLU A 108 -18.53 17.29 -24.65
CA GLU A 108 -19.84 17.94 -24.58
C GLU A 108 -20.18 18.43 -23.17
N VAL A 109 -20.01 17.58 -22.14
CA VAL A 109 -20.25 17.96 -20.74
C VAL A 109 -19.37 19.14 -20.30
N LEU A 110 -18.12 19.17 -20.75
CA LEU A 110 -17.20 20.29 -20.48
C LEU A 110 -17.69 21.58 -21.17
N LEU A 111 -18.06 21.51 -22.45
CA LEU A 111 -18.58 22.67 -23.18
C LEU A 111 -19.87 23.18 -22.55
N GLN A 112 -20.81 22.29 -22.20
CA GLN A 112 -22.05 22.67 -21.53
C GLN A 112 -21.80 23.41 -20.21
N GLN A 113 -20.85 22.95 -19.39
CA GLN A 113 -20.46 23.66 -18.16
C GLN A 113 -19.95 25.06 -18.47
N ILE A 114 -18.99 25.18 -19.40
CA ILE A 114 -18.43 26.47 -19.82
C ILE A 114 -19.54 27.41 -20.33
N PHE A 115 -20.46 26.94 -21.18
CA PHE A 115 -21.54 27.75 -21.76
C PHE A 115 -22.65 28.11 -20.78
N SER A 116 -23.02 27.20 -19.87
CA SER A 116 -24.01 27.48 -18.83
C SER A 116 -23.53 28.56 -17.85
N GLU A 117 -22.22 28.64 -17.65
CA GLU A 117 -21.61 29.61 -16.75
C GLU A 117 -21.15 30.88 -17.47
N LEU A 118 -21.03 30.90 -18.81
CA LEU A 118 -20.55 32.04 -19.63
C LEU A 118 -21.30 33.36 -19.42
N SER A 119 -22.56 33.35 -18.95
CA SER A 119 -23.28 34.56 -18.54
C SER A 119 -22.82 35.15 -17.19
N SER A 120 -22.10 34.37 -16.39
CA SER A 120 -21.55 34.69 -15.06
C SER A 120 -20.06 34.36 -14.93
N PHE A 121 -19.40 33.94 -16.01
CA PHE A 121 -18.02 33.44 -16.04
C PHE A 121 -17.05 34.59 -15.88
N ASP A 122 -16.90 35.00 -14.63
CA ASP A 122 -15.80 35.82 -14.19
C ASP A 122 -14.58 34.90 -14.16
N LYS A 123 -13.66 35.08 -15.13
CA LYS A 123 -12.42 34.29 -15.24
C LYS A 123 -11.58 34.35 -13.96
N ASP A 124 -11.81 35.35 -13.12
CA ASP A 124 -11.15 35.51 -11.82
C ASP A 124 -11.83 34.73 -10.68
N LYS A 125 -13.00 34.10 -10.90
CA LYS A 125 -13.79 33.39 -9.87
C LYS A 125 -13.97 31.89 -10.09
N GLN A 126 -13.87 31.38 -11.33
CA GLN A 126 -13.98 29.94 -11.61
C GLN A 126 -12.79 29.45 -12.44
N PRO A 127 -11.84 28.73 -11.81
CA PRO A 127 -10.74 28.14 -12.54
C PRO A 127 -11.20 26.91 -13.35
N LEU A 128 -10.67 26.75 -14.57
CA LEU A 128 -11.01 25.65 -15.48
C LEU A 128 -10.83 24.25 -14.87
N TYR A 129 -9.93 24.10 -13.90
CA TYR A 129 -9.68 22.83 -13.23
C TYR A 129 -10.78 22.40 -12.25
N GLU A 130 -11.74 23.27 -11.92
CA GLU A 130 -12.91 22.90 -11.10
C GLU A 130 -14.04 22.27 -11.92
N LEU A 131 -13.96 22.33 -13.26
CA LEU A 131 -14.96 21.74 -14.14
C LEU A 131 -14.86 20.21 -14.15
N SER A 132 -16.00 19.55 -13.99
CA SER A 132 -16.04 18.08 -13.94
C SER A 132 -15.99 17.47 -15.33
N LEU A 133 -15.08 16.53 -15.54
CA LEU A 133 -15.04 15.70 -16.74
C LEU A 133 -15.87 14.41 -16.61
N LEU A 134 -16.54 14.19 -15.48
CA LEU A 134 -17.31 12.97 -15.25
C LEU A 134 -18.68 13.03 -15.92
N LEU A 135 -19.07 11.94 -16.57
CA LEU A 135 -20.43 11.78 -17.06
C LEU A 135 -21.39 11.57 -15.87
N SER A 136 -22.65 11.97 -15.99
CA SER A 136 -23.62 11.83 -14.87
C SER A 136 -23.80 10.39 -14.40
N VAL A 137 -23.65 9.40 -15.30
CA VAL A 137 -23.68 7.97 -14.95
C VAL A 137 -22.48 7.57 -14.08
N GLU A 138 -21.31 8.17 -14.32
CA GLU A 138 -20.08 7.90 -13.58
C GLU A 138 -20.11 8.57 -12.20
N ILE A 139 -20.65 9.79 -12.12
CA ILE A 139 -20.91 10.45 -10.83
C ILE A 139 -21.84 9.58 -9.97
N ARG A 140 -22.93 9.05 -10.56
CA ARG A 140 -23.84 8.15 -9.85
C ARG A 140 -23.14 6.87 -9.41
N LEU A 141 -22.32 6.27 -10.27
CA LEU A 141 -21.54 5.07 -9.94
C LEU A 141 -20.58 5.33 -8.77
N ILE A 142 -19.72 6.35 -8.87
CA ILE A 142 -18.74 6.72 -7.84
C ILE A 142 -19.43 7.04 -6.51
N ASN A 143 -20.56 7.75 -6.55
CA ASN A 143 -21.35 8.02 -5.34
C ASN A 143 -21.97 6.74 -4.78
N SER A 144 -22.43 5.81 -5.62
CA SER A 144 -23.05 4.56 -5.16
C SER A 144 -22.05 3.63 -4.47
N ILE A 145 -20.85 3.46 -5.03
CA ILE A 145 -19.80 2.60 -4.45
C ILE A 145 -19.22 3.17 -3.15
N ASN A 146 -19.33 4.49 -2.93
CA ASN A 146 -18.91 5.17 -1.70
C ASN A 146 -20.02 5.35 -0.65
N ARG A 147 -21.24 4.85 -0.92
CA ARG A 147 -22.32 4.77 0.08
C ARG A 147 -22.17 3.51 0.92
N THR A 148 -21.13 3.49 1.72
CA THR A 148 -20.71 2.32 2.52
C THR A 148 -21.07 2.43 3.99
N TYR A 149 -21.81 3.47 4.39
CA TYR A 149 -22.17 3.67 5.79
C TYR A 149 -22.98 2.50 6.32
N VAL A 150 -22.51 1.91 7.42
CA VAL A 150 -23.19 0.89 8.19
C VAL A 150 -23.11 1.28 9.67
N ASP A 151 -24.28 1.36 10.31
CA ASP A 151 -24.38 1.62 11.74
C ASP A 151 -24.03 0.34 12.52
N PHE A 152 -22.76 0.21 12.88
CA PHE A 152 -22.29 -0.81 13.82
C PHE A 152 -22.52 -0.27 15.24
N GLU A 153 -23.65 -0.62 15.85
CA GLU A 153 -24.10 -0.27 17.21
C GLU A 153 -23.20 0.73 17.97
N HIS A 154 -23.70 1.97 18.12
CA HIS A 154 -23.09 3.18 18.70
C HIS A 154 -22.39 3.13 20.08
N GLU A 155 -22.08 1.97 20.62
CA GLU A 155 -21.18 1.89 21.75
C GLU A 155 -19.75 2.13 21.24
N LYS A 156 -19.28 3.37 21.38
CA LYS A 156 -17.89 3.80 21.30
C LYS A 156 -17.01 2.92 22.19
N LYS A 157 -16.56 1.79 21.67
CA LYS A 157 -15.86 0.77 22.44
C LYS A 157 -14.36 0.82 22.28
N CYS A 158 -13.69 0.57 23.39
CA CYS A 158 -12.27 0.33 23.43
C CYS A 158 -11.97 -1.15 23.19
N ILE A 159 -10.81 -1.42 22.60
CA ILE A 159 -10.34 -2.77 22.25
C ILE A 159 -10.39 -3.73 23.45
N HIS A 160 -9.90 -3.29 24.62
CA HIS A 160 -9.88 -4.12 25.83
C HIS A 160 -11.30 -4.48 26.32
N HIS A 161 -12.30 -3.61 26.12
CA HIS A 161 -13.69 -3.91 26.48
C HIS A 161 -14.27 -5.06 25.63
N GLU A 162 -14.03 -5.04 24.31
CA GLU A 162 -14.51 -6.13 23.43
C GLU A 162 -13.72 -7.44 23.66
N PHE A 163 -12.42 -7.37 23.98
CA PHE A 163 -11.67 -8.55 24.42
C PHE A 163 -12.26 -9.16 25.71
N VAL A 164 -12.52 -8.34 26.74
CA VAL A 164 -13.10 -8.81 28.00
C VAL A 164 -14.48 -9.43 27.79
N LYS A 165 -15.31 -8.81 26.93
CA LYS A 165 -16.61 -9.35 26.56
C LYS A 165 -16.48 -10.74 25.92
N SER A 166 -15.55 -10.90 24.98
CA SER A 166 -15.26 -12.19 24.34
C SER A 166 -14.73 -13.22 25.35
N ALA A 167 -13.84 -12.80 26.26
CA ALA A 167 -13.28 -13.67 27.28
C ALA A 167 -14.33 -14.16 28.29
N ASN A 168 -15.23 -13.28 28.73
CA ASN A 168 -16.33 -13.64 29.62
C ASN A 168 -17.37 -14.54 28.95
N LYS A 169 -17.59 -14.37 27.64
CA LYS A 169 -18.51 -15.19 26.86
C LYS A 169 -17.95 -16.60 26.61
N HIS A 170 -16.63 -16.74 26.43
CA HIS A 170 -15.98 -17.98 26.01
C HIS A 170 -14.76 -18.35 26.87
N PRO A 171 -14.84 -18.39 28.21
CA PRO A 171 -13.67 -18.48 29.08
C PRO A 171 -12.83 -19.75 28.88
N GLN A 172 -13.45 -20.86 28.47
CA GLN A 172 -12.78 -22.15 28.25
C GLN A 172 -12.34 -22.38 26.80
N LYS A 173 -12.64 -21.45 25.88
CA LYS A 173 -12.23 -21.56 24.49
C LYS A 173 -10.74 -21.25 24.37
N LEU A 174 -10.03 -21.95 23.49
CA LEU A 174 -8.66 -21.64 23.12
C LEU A 174 -8.57 -20.22 22.56
N ALA A 175 -7.76 -19.36 23.19
CA ALA A 175 -7.51 -17.99 22.75
C ALA A 175 -6.22 -17.91 21.94
N ILE A 176 -5.12 -18.39 22.51
CA ILE A 176 -3.77 -18.22 21.95
C ILE A 176 -3.08 -19.59 21.91
N LEU A 177 -2.39 -19.87 20.81
CA LEU A 177 -1.60 -21.07 20.61
C LEU A 177 -0.26 -20.73 19.93
N LEU A 178 0.83 -21.24 20.49
CA LEU A 178 2.16 -21.21 19.88
C LEU A 178 2.83 -22.57 20.11
N ASP A 179 3.07 -23.31 19.03
CA ASP A 179 3.52 -24.71 19.10
C ASP A 179 2.62 -25.54 20.04
N ASP A 180 3.17 -26.04 21.14
CA ASP A 180 2.47 -26.85 22.14
C ASP A 180 1.96 -26.04 23.34
N GLN A 181 2.26 -24.73 23.39
CA GLN A 181 1.81 -23.83 24.45
C GLN A 181 0.49 -23.18 24.08
N SER A 182 -0.47 -23.19 25.00
CA SER A 182 -1.81 -22.64 24.77
C SER A 182 -2.35 -21.93 25.99
N LEU A 183 -3.16 -20.89 25.78
CA LEU A 183 -4.02 -20.31 26.81
C LEU A 183 -5.46 -20.25 26.33
N THR A 184 -6.38 -20.53 27.24
CA THR A 184 -7.79 -20.22 27.09
C THR A 184 -8.04 -18.71 27.24
N TYR A 185 -9.22 -18.25 26.84
CA TYR A 185 -9.64 -16.87 27.05
C TYR A 185 -9.64 -16.44 28.52
N GLY A 186 -10.07 -17.32 29.43
CA GLY A 186 -10.10 -17.05 30.87
C GLY A 186 -8.70 -16.89 31.46
N GLU A 187 -7.78 -17.78 31.09
CA GLU A 187 -6.37 -17.68 31.51
C GLU A 187 -5.68 -16.45 30.91
N THR A 188 -5.97 -16.16 29.63
CA THR A 188 -5.43 -14.96 28.96
C THR A 188 -5.91 -13.69 29.68
N LEU A 189 -7.21 -13.59 29.97
CA LEU A 189 -7.78 -12.44 30.68
C LEU A 189 -7.15 -12.28 32.07
N PHE A 190 -6.93 -13.39 32.79
CA PHE A 190 -6.27 -13.36 34.10
C PHE A 190 -4.89 -12.72 34.03
N TYR A 191 -4.01 -13.18 33.14
CA TYR A 191 -2.66 -12.61 33.01
C TYR A 191 -2.67 -11.16 32.50
N VAL A 192 -3.60 -10.83 31.59
CA VAL A 192 -3.78 -9.46 31.10
C VAL A 192 -4.15 -8.51 32.25
N GLN A 193 -5.13 -8.87 33.09
CA GLN A 193 -5.52 -8.05 34.23
C GLN A 193 -4.39 -7.94 35.26
N LEU A 194 -3.72 -9.06 35.55
CA LEU A 194 -2.59 -9.08 36.49
C LEU A 194 -1.49 -8.08 36.08
N ILE A 195 -1.06 -8.13 34.82
CA ILE A 195 -0.02 -7.22 34.32
C ILE A 195 -0.57 -5.80 34.25
N ALA A 196 -1.78 -5.58 33.74
CA ALA A 196 -2.34 -4.23 33.63
C ALA A 196 -2.44 -3.54 35.01
N HIS A 197 -2.89 -4.24 36.04
CA HIS A 197 -2.91 -3.72 37.42
C HIS A 197 -1.50 -3.43 37.92
N HIS A 198 -0.53 -4.33 37.69
CA HIS A 198 0.85 -4.09 38.08
C HIS A 198 1.46 -2.84 37.40
N LEU A 199 1.17 -2.65 36.10
CA LEU A 199 1.59 -1.45 35.37
C LEU A 199 1.04 -0.18 36.03
N VAL A 200 -0.25 -0.17 36.38
CA VAL A 200 -0.93 1.02 36.94
C VAL A 200 -0.58 1.26 38.41
N GLU A 201 -0.61 0.23 39.25
CA GLU A 201 -0.51 0.36 40.71
C GLU A 201 0.93 0.32 41.22
N ASN A 202 1.80 -0.48 40.60
CA ASN A 202 3.18 -0.66 41.05
C ASN A 202 4.18 0.14 40.20
N ILE A 203 4.05 0.10 38.87
CA ILE A 203 4.92 0.87 37.97
C ILE A 203 4.43 2.33 37.82
N ASN A 204 3.18 2.61 38.21
CA ASN A 204 2.58 3.95 38.17
C ASN A 204 2.42 4.53 36.75
N VAL A 205 2.22 3.68 35.73
CA VAL A 205 1.91 4.17 34.39
C VAL A 205 0.60 4.97 34.40
N LYS A 206 0.52 5.97 33.52
CA LYS A 206 -0.67 6.83 33.37
C LYS A 206 -1.35 6.56 32.04
N SER A 207 -2.68 6.68 32.04
CA SER A 207 -3.48 6.61 30.82
C SER A 207 -2.88 7.49 29.72
N LYS A 208 -2.97 7.02 28.47
CA LYS A 208 -2.47 7.66 27.25
C LYS A 208 -0.94 7.75 27.11
N GLN A 209 -0.16 7.21 28.05
CA GLN A 209 1.28 7.06 27.86
C GLN A 209 1.57 6.00 26.79
N ILE A 210 2.57 6.24 25.95
CA ILE A 210 3.05 5.24 25.00
C ILE A 210 3.95 4.27 25.75
N ILE A 211 3.66 2.98 25.61
CA ILE A 211 4.50 1.90 26.13
C ILE A 211 5.01 1.09 24.95
N CYS A 212 6.33 1.09 24.81
CA CYS A 212 7.01 0.27 23.83
C CYS A 212 7.06 -1.20 24.28
N GLN A 213 6.98 -2.12 23.33
CA GLN A 213 7.16 -3.55 23.60
C GLN A 213 8.07 -4.16 22.54
N CYS A 214 9.13 -4.82 23.00
CA CYS A 214 10.04 -5.58 22.15
C CYS A 214 10.10 -7.04 22.59
N THR A 215 9.34 -7.88 21.93
CA THR A 215 9.31 -9.33 22.16
C THR A 215 9.32 -10.03 20.80
N GLU A 216 9.88 -11.24 20.73
CA GLU A 216 9.53 -12.14 19.62
C GLU A 216 8.06 -12.58 19.73
N ARG A 217 7.57 -13.32 18.73
CA ARG A 217 6.24 -13.94 18.82
C ARG A 217 6.22 -14.95 19.96
N SER A 218 5.42 -14.66 20.99
CA SER A 218 5.26 -15.47 22.18
C SER A 218 3.88 -15.24 22.80
N ILE A 219 3.46 -16.07 23.77
CA ILE A 219 2.20 -15.86 24.49
C ILE A 219 2.27 -14.57 25.31
N GLU A 220 3.42 -14.31 25.93
CA GLU A 220 3.72 -13.11 26.70
C GLU A 220 3.64 -11.85 25.85
N MET A 221 3.99 -11.94 24.56
CA MET A 221 3.81 -10.83 23.64
C MET A 221 2.34 -10.42 23.59
N VAL A 222 1.44 -11.39 23.38
CA VAL A 222 0.00 -11.13 23.25
C VAL A 222 -0.58 -10.57 24.55
N ILE A 223 -0.18 -11.15 25.68
CA ILE A 223 -0.59 -10.68 27.01
C ILE A 223 -0.11 -9.23 27.24
N GLY A 224 1.16 -8.93 26.91
CA GLY A 224 1.74 -7.59 27.03
C GLY A 224 0.97 -6.53 26.22
N VAL A 225 0.63 -6.84 24.97
CA VAL A 225 -0.17 -5.95 24.10
C VAL A 225 -1.52 -5.62 24.74
N LEU A 226 -2.25 -6.66 25.15
CA LEU A 226 -3.57 -6.50 25.77
C LEU A 226 -3.48 -5.78 27.11
N ALA A 227 -2.45 -6.04 27.92
CA ALA A 227 -2.25 -5.41 29.22
C ALA A 227 -1.91 -3.92 29.11
N ILE A 228 -1.09 -3.52 28.13
CA ILE A 228 -0.82 -2.10 27.82
C ILE A 228 -2.14 -1.38 27.48
N ILE A 229 -2.93 -1.97 26.59
CA ILE A 229 -4.22 -1.42 26.13
C ILE A 229 -5.25 -1.39 27.27
N ALA A 230 -5.26 -2.39 28.16
CA ALA A 230 -6.13 -2.45 29.33
C ALA A 230 -5.73 -1.46 30.43
N ALA A 231 -4.44 -1.11 30.54
CA ALA A 231 -3.95 -0.03 31.39
C ALA A 231 -4.24 1.38 30.83
N GLY A 232 -4.96 1.48 29.71
CA GLY A 232 -5.25 2.73 29.01
C GLY A 232 -4.05 3.38 28.33
N CYS A 233 -2.98 2.63 28.16
CA CYS A 233 -1.77 3.08 27.50
C CYS A 233 -1.80 2.74 26.01
N VAL A 234 -0.90 3.37 25.27
CA VAL A 234 -0.80 3.22 23.82
C VAL A 234 0.28 2.21 23.48
N TYR A 235 -0.08 1.15 22.77
CA TYR A 235 0.85 0.10 22.38
C TYR A 235 1.75 0.55 21.22
N CYS A 236 3.07 0.41 21.38
CA CYS A 236 4.04 0.64 20.30
C CYS A 236 4.97 -0.58 20.14
N PRO A 237 4.87 -1.35 19.03
CA PRO A 237 5.78 -2.45 18.78
C PRO A 237 7.19 -1.95 18.43
N LEU A 238 8.18 -2.66 18.95
CA LEU A 238 9.58 -2.57 18.58
C LEU A 238 10.00 -3.93 18.01
N TYR A 239 10.44 -3.95 16.75
CA TYR A 239 10.86 -5.20 16.14
C TYR A 239 12.22 -5.63 16.66
N CYS A 240 12.29 -6.80 17.28
CA CYS A 240 13.49 -7.28 17.96
C CYS A 240 14.70 -7.45 17.05
N LEU A 241 14.53 -7.53 15.72
CA LEU A 241 15.64 -7.60 14.76
C LEU A 241 16.10 -6.24 14.24
N ASP A 242 15.43 -5.13 14.57
CA ASP A 242 15.87 -3.79 14.18
C ASP A 242 17.19 -3.39 14.86
N GLY A 243 18.00 -2.58 14.18
CA GLY A 243 19.25 -2.07 14.71
C GLY A 243 19.06 -1.20 15.96
N ILE A 244 20.07 -1.18 16.85
CA ILE A 244 20.01 -0.48 18.15
C ILE A 244 19.65 1.00 17.97
N GLU A 245 20.28 1.71 17.03
CA GLU A 245 20.05 3.15 16.84
C GLU A 245 18.63 3.46 16.34
N ARG A 246 18.05 2.56 15.54
CA ARG A 246 16.65 2.66 15.14
C ARG A 246 15.71 2.50 16.33
N LEU A 247 15.95 1.49 17.17
CA LEU A 247 15.18 1.27 18.40
C LEU A 247 15.27 2.49 19.33
N CYS A 248 16.47 3.04 19.52
CA CYS A 248 16.67 4.29 20.27
C CYS A 248 15.85 5.44 19.67
N THR A 249 15.90 5.63 18.35
CA THR A 249 15.16 6.69 17.66
C THR A 249 13.65 6.57 17.89
N ILE A 250 13.10 5.36 17.81
CA ILE A 250 11.66 5.11 18.05
C ILE A 250 11.29 5.42 19.50
N ILE A 251 12.08 4.95 20.47
CA ILE A 251 11.83 5.21 21.90
C ILE A 251 11.93 6.71 22.22
N GLN A 252 12.89 7.43 21.63
CA GLN A 252 13.01 8.88 21.78
C GLN A 252 11.80 9.62 21.19
N ASN A 253 11.36 9.24 19.98
CA ASN A 253 10.22 9.88 19.32
C ASN A 253 8.88 9.61 20.04
N THR A 254 8.77 8.46 20.71
CA THR A 254 7.57 8.09 21.48
C THR A 254 7.59 8.59 22.92
N HIS A 255 8.73 9.10 23.39
CA HIS A 255 8.95 9.47 24.80
C HIS A 255 8.60 8.32 25.78
N SER A 256 8.76 7.07 25.34
CA SER A 256 8.44 5.90 26.16
C SER A 256 9.48 5.72 27.26
N HIS A 257 9.05 5.72 28.52
CA HIS A 257 9.91 5.49 29.70
C HIS A 257 9.89 4.04 30.19
N LEU A 258 8.97 3.22 29.66
CA LEU A 258 8.81 1.82 29.97
C LEU A 258 8.91 1.00 28.67
N VAL A 259 9.64 -0.12 28.71
CA VAL A 259 9.66 -1.09 27.62
C VAL A 259 9.35 -2.47 28.15
N LEU A 260 8.33 -3.12 27.59
CA LEU A 260 8.05 -4.54 27.82
C LEU A 260 9.00 -5.40 27.00
N VAL A 261 9.67 -6.34 27.66
CA VAL A 261 10.60 -7.30 27.05
C VAL A 261 10.28 -8.73 27.51
N HIS A 262 10.95 -9.71 26.93
CA HIS A 262 11.02 -11.07 27.45
C HIS A 262 12.48 -11.53 27.51
N SER A 263 12.75 -12.73 27.98
CA SER A 263 14.11 -13.17 28.28
C SER A 263 15.04 -13.13 27.06
N GLN A 264 14.53 -13.41 25.86
CA GLN A 264 15.33 -13.42 24.63
C GLN A 264 15.70 -12.01 24.12
N THR A 265 14.94 -10.97 24.45
CA THR A 265 15.16 -9.59 23.99
C THR A 265 15.76 -8.69 25.06
N GLU A 266 15.73 -9.10 26.33
CA GLU A 266 16.20 -8.31 27.46
C GLU A 266 17.66 -7.86 27.30
N SER A 267 18.58 -8.77 26.97
CA SER A 267 20.01 -8.45 26.79
C SER A 267 20.28 -7.40 25.70
N LYS A 268 19.55 -7.49 24.57
CA LYS A 268 19.62 -6.48 23.50
C LYS A 268 19.10 -5.14 24.00
N PHE A 269 18.05 -5.14 24.81
CA PHE A 269 17.48 -3.92 25.37
C PHE A 269 18.33 -3.30 26.47
N GLU A 270 19.18 -4.05 27.15
CA GLU A 270 20.21 -3.46 28.01
C GLU A 270 21.17 -2.58 27.20
N SER A 271 21.57 -3.03 26.01
CA SER A 271 22.42 -2.26 25.10
C SER A 271 21.72 -1.01 24.56
N VAL A 272 20.41 -1.09 24.30
CA VAL A 272 19.58 0.07 23.92
C VAL A 272 19.48 1.05 25.09
N ARG A 273 19.19 0.57 26.31
CA ARG A 273 19.09 1.39 27.53
C ARG A 273 20.40 2.14 27.82
N ASP A 274 21.55 1.52 27.55
CA ASP A 274 22.87 2.13 27.72
C ASP A 274 23.13 3.31 26.76
N ARG A 275 22.30 3.51 25.73
CA ARG A 275 22.37 4.69 24.83
C ARG A 275 21.63 5.91 25.36
N PHE A 276 20.83 5.77 26.42
CA PHE A 276 20.06 6.87 26.99
C PHE A 276 20.77 7.45 28.21
N GLU A 277 20.85 8.78 28.28
CA GLU A 277 21.40 9.48 29.44
C GLU A 277 20.65 9.06 30.72
N ASN A 278 21.39 8.73 31.77
CA ASN A 278 20.89 8.24 33.05
C ASN A 278 20.12 6.91 33.02
N LYS A 279 20.13 6.15 31.91
CA LYS A 279 19.42 4.86 31.79
C LYS A 279 17.95 4.94 32.21
N ASN A 280 17.29 6.05 31.89
CA ASN A 280 15.93 6.40 32.32
C ASN A 280 14.80 5.53 31.72
N ILE A 281 15.14 4.38 31.13
CA ILE A 281 14.20 3.42 30.57
C ILE A 281 14.07 2.25 31.54
N THR A 282 12.86 2.04 32.03
CA THR A 282 12.50 0.86 32.82
C THR A 282 12.23 -0.30 31.88
N LEU A 283 12.86 -1.45 32.13
CA LEU A 283 12.55 -2.70 31.43
C LEU A 283 11.62 -3.54 32.30
N PHE A 284 10.52 -4.01 31.72
CA PHE A 284 9.61 -4.94 32.38
C PHE A 284 9.62 -6.27 31.63
N ASN A 285 10.20 -7.30 32.24
CA ASN A 285 10.24 -8.65 31.67
C ASN A 285 8.88 -9.35 31.94
N THR A 286 8.06 -9.44 30.90
CA THR A 286 6.69 -9.95 30.98
C THR A 286 6.67 -11.46 31.29
N GLU A 287 7.59 -12.22 30.69
CA GLU A 287 7.75 -13.66 30.90
C GLU A 287 8.15 -13.98 32.34
N SER A 288 9.18 -13.29 32.85
CA SER A 288 9.65 -13.46 34.22
C SER A 288 8.56 -13.10 35.24
N PHE A 289 7.75 -12.06 34.96
CA PHE A 289 6.65 -11.67 35.82
C PHE A 289 5.57 -12.75 35.88
N ILE A 290 5.19 -13.33 34.74
CA ILE A 290 4.21 -14.42 34.65
C ILE A 290 4.73 -15.66 35.40
N ILE A 291 5.98 -16.09 35.16
CA ILE A 291 6.57 -17.28 35.79
C ILE A 291 6.66 -17.14 37.32
N ASN A 292 7.05 -15.96 37.82
CA ASN A 292 7.21 -15.71 39.25
C ASN A 292 5.87 -15.49 39.98
N THR A 293 4.77 -15.37 39.23
CA THR A 293 3.45 -15.27 39.82
C THR A 293 3.01 -16.65 40.30
N THR A 294 3.11 -16.87 41.61
CA THR A 294 2.64 -18.09 42.29
C THR A 294 1.12 -18.10 42.56
N LEU A 295 0.39 -17.11 42.05
CA LEU A 295 -1.01 -16.85 42.39
C LEU A 295 -1.98 -17.35 41.32
N LEU A 296 -2.89 -18.24 41.72
CA LEU A 296 -4.26 -18.41 41.21
C LEU A 296 -5.13 -18.76 42.43
N PRO A 297 -6.40 -18.32 42.63
CA PRO A 297 -7.29 -17.46 41.86
C PRO A 297 -7.96 -16.35 42.71
N THR A 298 -7.27 -15.72 43.68
CA THR A 298 -7.84 -14.61 44.48
C THR A 298 -7.56 -13.21 43.93
N TYR A 299 -7.01 -13.10 42.71
CA TYR A 299 -6.87 -11.80 42.07
C TYR A 299 -8.25 -11.33 41.58
N ASN A 300 -8.57 -10.08 41.90
CA ASN A 300 -9.84 -9.48 41.56
C ASN A 300 -9.89 -9.25 40.03
N ASN A 301 -10.70 -10.03 39.31
CA ASN A 301 -10.93 -9.86 37.86
C ASN A 301 -11.77 -8.60 37.53
N GLN A 302 -11.87 -7.64 38.46
CA GLN A 302 -12.49 -6.36 38.16
C GLN A 302 -11.65 -5.61 37.15
N LEU A 303 -12.32 -5.00 36.18
CA LEU A 303 -11.67 -4.13 35.22
C LEU A 303 -11.06 -2.94 35.95
N LEU A 304 -9.84 -2.59 35.55
CA LEU A 304 -9.24 -1.32 35.92
C LEU A 304 -10.19 -0.17 35.54
N ASN A 305 -10.44 0.71 36.50
CA ASN A 305 -11.19 1.93 36.26
C ASN A 305 -10.24 3.01 35.72
N VAL A 306 -9.89 2.92 34.44
CA VAL A 306 -9.07 3.92 33.73
C VAL A 306 -9.97 4.76 32.83
N GLU A 307 -9.85 6.08 32.91
CA GLU A 307 -10.56 6.99 31.99
C GLU A 307 -9.94 6.92 30.59
N ILE A 308 -10.68 6.35 29.64
CA ILE A 308 -10.31 6.18 28.22
C ILE A 308 -11.56 6.40 27.35
N ASP A 309 -11.43 7.17 26.28
CA ASP A 309 -12.44 7.33 25.23
C ASP A 309 -12.08 6.48 23.99
N SER A 310 -13.07 6.04 23.21
CA SER A 310 -12.79 5.25 22.00
C SER A 310 -11.97 6.01 20.95
N ASN A 311 -11.95 7.34 20.98
CA ASN A 311 -11.13 8.15 20.08
C ASN A 311 -9.69 8.32 20.58
N ASP A 312 -9.37 7.88 21.80
CA ASP A 312 -7.99 7.83 22.26
C ASP A 312 -7.18 6.82 21.42
N ILE A 313 -5.88 7.11 21.26
CA ILE A 313 -4.96 6.27 20.48
C ILE A 313 -4.76 4.94 21.20
N ALA A 314 -4.97 3.83 20.49
CA ALA A 314 -4.78 2.49 21.00
C ALA A 314 -3.37 1.96 20.70
N TYR A 315 -2.86 2.24 19.50
CA TYR A 315 -1.53 1.79 19.09
C TYR A 315 -0.87 2.72 18.06
N LEU A 316 0.46 2.60 17.97
CA LEU A 316 1.29 3.24 16.94
C LEU A 316 2.02 2.18 16.12
N ILE A 317 1.97 2.24 14.80
CA ILE A 317 2.85 1.46 13.92
C ILE A 317 3.82 2.39 13.21
N HIS A 318 5.12 2.12 13.30
CA HIS A 318 6.13 2.95 12.64
C HIS A 318 6.33 2.54 11.18
N THR A 319 6.16 3.49 10.26
CA THR A 319 6.43 3.31 8.83
C THR A 319 7.73 4.01 8.43
N SER A 320 8.32 3.59 7.30
CA SER A 320 9.44 4.28 6.66
C SER A 320 9.03 5.70 6.27
N GLY A 321 9.87 6.69 6.58
CA GLY A 321 9.55 8.10 6.36
C GLY A 321 10.43 8.72 5.29
N SER A 322 9.84 9.48 4.37
CA SER A 322 10.57 10.21 3.31
C SER A 322 11.69 11.14 3.81
N THR A 323 11.63 11.58 5.07
CA THR A 323 12.64 12.41 5.74
C THR A 323 13.81 11.60 6.35
N GLY A 324 13.79 10.27 6.20
CA GLY A 324 14.79 9.36 6.77
C GLY A 324 14.63 9.11 8.28
N LYS A 325 13.49 9.48 8.87
CA LYS A 325 13.13 9.17 10.27
C LYS A 325 11.82 8.36 10.30
N PRO A 326 11.71 7.33 11.16
CA PRO A 326 10.47 6.57 11.30
C PRO A 326 9.30 7.46 11.72
N LYS A 327 8.13 7.30 11.10
CA LYS A 327 6.90 8.03 11.45
C LYS A 327 5.90 7.07 12.10
N GLY A 328 5.39 7.40 13.28
CA GLY A 328 4.39 6.59 13.97
C GLY A 328 2.97 6.91 13.47
N VAL A 329 2.33 5.95 12.81
CA VAL A 329 0.92 6.01 12.43
C VAL A 329 0.07 5.76 13.67
N GLN A 330 -0.72 6.76 14.08
CA GLN A 330 -1.55 6.70 15.27
C GLN A 330 -2.94 6.18 14.93
N ILE A 331 -3.36 5.08 15.56
CA ILE A 331 -4.67 4.46 15.34
C ILE A 331 -5.47 4.48 16.65
N SER A 332 -6.67 5.04 16.62
CA SER A 332 -7.58 5.06 17.77
C SER A 332 -8.26 3.71 17.98
N HIS A 333 -8.81 3.49 19.18
CA HIS A 333 -9.63 2.29 19.43
C HIS A 333 -10.81 2.20 18.45
N ASN A 334 -11.48 3.32 18.20
CA ASN A 334 -12.65 3.38 17.32
C ASN A 334 -12.28 3.06 15.87
N ASN A 335 -11.11 3.52 15.38
CA ASN A 335 -10.64 3.14 14.05
C ASN A 335 -10.50 1.62 13.92
N PHE A 336 -9.83 0.98 14.88
CA PHE A 336 -9.62 -0.46 14.86
C PHE A 336 -10.92 -1.26 15.03
N ILE A 337 -11.78 -0.87 15.97
CA ILE A 337 -13.07 -1.56 16.18
C ILE A 337 -13.99 -1.39 14.97
N SER A 338 -14.06 -0.20 14.38
CA SER A 338 -14.79 0.01 13.12
C SER A 338 -14.26 -0.90 12.02
N TYR A 339 -12.93 -1.01 11.87
CA TYR A 339 -12.31 -1.93 10.91
C TYR A 339 -12.74 -3.38 11.15
N VAL A 340 -12.68 -3.87 12.39
CA VAL A 340 -13.10 -5.24 12.75
C VAL A 340 -14.57 -5.49 12.37
N HIS A 341 -15.46 -4.53 12.64
CA HIS A 341 -16.86 -4.65 12.24
C HIS A 341 -17.04 -4.65 10.72
N SER A 342 -16.36 -3.75 10.00
CA SER A 342 -16.39 -3.69 8.54
C SER A 342 -15.90 -5.00 7.91
N ALA A 343 -14.77 -5.51 8.36
CA ALA A 343 -14.20 -6.77 7.88
C ALA A 343 -15.09 -7.98 8.23
N LYS A 344 -15.74 -7.99 9.41
CA LYS A 344 -16.73 -9.02 9.76
C LYS A 344 -17.95 -8.96 8.85
N HIS A 345 -18.46 -7.76 8.56
CA HIS A 345 -19.64 -7.55 7.72
C HIS A 345 -19.47 -8.14 6.31
N VAL A 346 -18.26 -8.02 5.74
CA VAL A 346 -17.93 -8.60 4.43
C VAL A 346 -17.33 -10.02 4.52
N SER A 347 -17.47 -10.70 5.65
CA SER A 347 -17.00 -12.08 5.87
C SER A 347 -15.49 -12.29 5.68
N LEU A 348 -14.66 -11.27 5.90
CA LEU A 348 -13.19 -11.40 5.95
C LEU A 348 -12.74 -12.05 7.26
N ILE A 349 -13.50 -11.84 8.34
CA ILE A 349 -13.20 -12.33 9.70
C ILE A 349 -14.47 -12.85 10.38
N HIS A 350 -14.32 -13.83 11.27
CA HIS A 350 -15.41 -14.45 12.03
C HIS A 350 -14.89 -15.03 13.34
N ASP A 351 -15.74 -15.11 14.37
CA ASP A 351 -15.41 -15.69 15.69
C ASP A 351 -15.17 -17.21 15.69
N MET A 352 -15.51 -17.89 14.58
CA MET A 352 -15.29 -19.34 14.39
C MET A 352 -13.98 -19.63 13.69
N HIS A 353 -13.28 -18.60 13.22
CA HIS A 353 -12.00 -18.80 12.57
C HIS A 353 -10.90 -19.20 13.56
N VAL A 354 -9.95 -19.97 13.06
CA VAL A 354 -8.61 -20.13 13.62
C VAL A 354 -7.69 -19.25 12.76
N PHE A 355 -7.29 -18.11 13.31
CA PHE A 355 -6.39 -17.15 12.68
C PHE A 355 -4.95 -17.65 12.76
N LEU A 356 -4.17 -17.37 11.73
CA LEU A 356 -2.74 -17.64 11.72
C LEU A 356 -1.95 -16.34 11.62
N GLN A 357 -1.16 -16.04 12.66
CA GLN A 357 -0.29 -14.88 12.69
C GLN A 357 1.09 -15.19 12.09
N ILE A 358 1.31 -14.66 10.89
CA ILE A 358 2.56 -14.79 10.13
C ILE A 358 3.38 -13.49 10.17
N SER A 359 2.68 -12.35 10.16
CA SER A 359 3.29 -11.02 10.09
C SER A 359 4.02 -10.64 11.38
N ASN A 360 5.19 -10.04 11.23
CA ASN A 360 5.91 -9.45 12.36
C ASN A 360 5.25 -8.14 12.80
N CYS A 361 5.63 -7.65 13.99
CA CYS A 361 5.02 -6.49 14.63
C CYS A 361 5.32 -5.14 13.95
N SER A 362 6.17 -5.10 12.91
CA SER A 362 6.36 -3.88 12.10
C SER A 362 5.21 -3.63 11.12
N PHE A 363 4.34 -4.61 10.92
CA PHE A 363 3.15 -4.49 10.08
C PHE A 363 1.88 -4.39 10.92
N ASP A 364 0.94 -3.58 10.46
CA ASP A 364 -0.40 -3.48 11.05
C ASP A 364 -1.24 -4.77 10.88
N ILE A 365 -0.95 -5.63 9.90
CA ILE A 365 -1.53 -6.99 9.79
C ILE A 365 -1.33 -7.78 11.09
N HIS A 366 -0.21 -7.59 11.78
CA HIS A 366 0.04 -8.23 13.08
C HIS A 366 -1.06 -7.89 14.09
N VAL A 367 -1.51 -6.63 14.09
CA VAL A 367 -2.55 -6.13 14.97
C VAL A 367 -3.90 -6.73 14.61
N GLU A 368 -4.20 -6.92 13.32
CA GLU A 368 -5.40 -7.63 12.88
C GLU A 368 -5.42 -9.07 13.40
N ASP A 369 -4.34 -9.82 13.15
CA ASP A 369 -4.29 -11.22 13.56
C ASP A 369 -4.41 -11.34 15.07
N LEU A 370 -3.69 -10.49 15.83
CA LEU A 370 -3.67 -10.54 17.29
C LEU A 370 -4.95 -9.99 17.92
N LEU A 371 -5.21 -8.68 17.76
CA LEU A 371 -6.34 -8.03 18.43
C LEU A 371 -7.65 -8.41 17.75
N GLY A 372 -7.67 -8.50 16.42
CA GLY A 372 -8.88 -8.79 15.66
C GLY A 372 -9.44 -10.18 15.95
N SER A 373 -8.58 -11.19 16.08
CA SER A 373 -9.04 -12.53 16.49
C SER A 373 -9.60 -12.53 17.93
N LEU A 374 -8.90 -11.91 18.87
CA LEU A 374 -9.23 -11.97 20.29
C LEU A 374 -10.44 -11.14 20.67
N VAL A 375 -10.64 -9.96 20.07
CA VAL A 375 -11.87 -9.18 20.30
C VAL A 375 -13.11 -9.85 19.72
N LEU A 376 -12.98 -10.63 18.63
CA LEU A 376 -14.08 -11.39 18.06
C LEU A 376 -14.44 -12.63 18.86
N GLY A 377 -13.52 -13.17 19.67
CA GLY A 377 -13.69 -14.48 20.29
C GLY A 377 -13.14 -15.64 19.46
N ALA A 378 -12.33 -15.39 18.42
CA ALA A 378 -11.67 -16.39 17.57
C ALA A 378 -10.40 -16.98 18.25
N SER A 379 -9.78 -17.99 17.64
CA SER A 379 -8.49 -18.53 18.15
C SER A 379 -7.32 -17.98 17.32
N LEU A 380 -6.22 -17.63 18.00
CA LEU A 380 -4.98 -17.15 17.39
C LEU A 380 -3.90 -18.23 17.46
N VAL A 381 -3.46 -18.71 16.30
CA VAL A 381 -2.28 -19.56 16.15
C VAL A 381 -1.13 -18.68 15.68
N MET A 382 -0.03 -18.67 16.41
CA MET A 382 1.16 -17.89 16.05
C MET A 382 2.21 -18.79 15.42
N LEU A 383 2.79 -18.33 14.31
CA LEU A 383 3.95 -18.98 13.71
C LEU A 383 5.22 -18.44 14.37
N LYS A 384 6.08 -19.30 14.91
CA LYS A 384 7.33 -18.83 15.55
C LYS A 384 8.29 -18.18 14.55
N THR A 385 8.60 -18.92 13.50
CA THR A 385 9.52 -18.52 12.43
C THR A 385 8.87 -18.73 11.08
N LEU A 386 9.11 -17.84 10.13
CA LEU A 386 8.62 -18.00 8.76
C LEU A 386 9.54 -18.95 7.98
N ASP A 387 9.18 -20.22 7.99
CA ASP A 387 9.67 -21.26 7.09
C ASP A 387 8.45 -21.90 6.39
N ILE A 388 8.56 -22.22 5.10
CA ILE A 388 7.39 -22.61 4.30
C ILE A 388 6.88 -24.02 4.65
N ASP A 389 7.78 -24.97 4.97
CA ASP A 389 7.36 -26.30 5.41
C ASP A 389 6.69 -26.22 6.79
N TYR A 390 7.33 -25.52 7.72
CA TYR A 390 6.79 -25.30 9.06
C TYR A 390 5.46 -24.54 9.03
N LEU A 391 5.31 -23.51 8.16
CA LEU A 391 4.06 -22.81 7.91
C LEU A 391 2.96 -23.78 7.47
N SER A 392 3.21 -24.55 6.41
CA SER A 392 2.20 -25.49 5.88
C SER A 392 1.83 -26.59 6.88
N SER A 393 2.81 -27.07 7.65
CA SER A 393 2.60 -28.06 8.71
C SER A 393 1.83 -27.49 9.90
N THR A 394 2.03 -26.21 10.23
CA THR A 394 1.29 -25.49 11.28
C THR A 394 -0.18 -25.31 10.89
N ILE A 395 -0.45 -24.95 9.62
CA ILE A 395 -1.81 -24.85 9.08
C ILE A 395 -2.55 -26.18 9.24
N GLU A 396 -1.92 -27.28 8.82
CA GLU A 396 -2.50 -28.61 8.92
C GLU A 396 -2.68 -29.04 10.38
N ARG A 397 -1.64 -28.94 11.21
CA ARG A 397 -1.66 -29.43 12.60
C ARG A 397 -2.74 -28.73 13.43
N HIS A 398 -2.86 -27.42 13.31
CA HIS A 398 -3.75 -26.61 14.13
C HIS A 398 -5.07 -26.27 13.43
N GLN A 399 -5.33 -26.88 12.28
CA GLN A 399 -6.57 -26.73 11.51
C GLN A 399 -6.90 -25.25 11.25
N VAL A 400 -5.89 -24.47 10.86
CA VAL A 400 -6.04 -23.05 10.58
C VAL A 400 -7.10 -22.86 9.50
N THR A 401 -8.04 -21.93 9.74
CA THR A 401 -9.13 -21.65 8.80
C THR A 401 -8.98 -20.30 8.11
N ARG A 402 -8.14 -19.41 8.66
CA ARG A 402 -7.90 -18.09 8.10
C ARG A 402 -6.41 -17.79 8.05
N MET A 403 -5.96 -17.35 6.88
CA MET A 403 -4.60 -16.88 6.66
C MET A 403 -4.63 -15.52 5.99
N HIS A 404 -3.86 -14.56 6.53
CA HIS A 404 -3.66 -13.25 5.96
C HIS A 404 -2.16 -13.05 5.70
N THR A 405 -1.77 -12.83 4.45
CA THR A 405 -0.36 -12.73 4.08
C THR A 405 -0.14 -11.84 2.86
N VAL A 406 1.11 -11.74 2.41
CA VAL A 406 1.49 -10.99 1.22
C VAL A 406 1.56 -11.91 -0.01
N PRO A 407 1.37 -11.40 -1.23
CA PRO A 407 1.39 -12.22 -2.46
C PRO A 407 2.69 -13.01 -2.62
N THR A 408 3.83 -12.45 -2.24
CA THR A 408 5.13 -13.15 -2.25
C THR A 408 5.11 -14.45 -1.43
N ILE A 409 4.63 -14.41 -0.18
CA ILE A 409 4.58 -15.60 0.68
C ILE A 409 3.57 -16.61 0.16
N THR A 410 2.46 -16.13 -0.39
CA THR A 410 1.46 -16.97 -1.05
C THR A 410 2.07 -17.76 -2.21
N SER A 411 2.87 -17.10 -3.06
CA SER A 411 3.53 -17.76 -4.19
C SER A 411 4.51 -18.82 -3.72
N LEU A 412 5.35 -18.51 -2.72
CA LEU A 412 6.32 -19.45 -2.16
C LEU A 412 5.63 -20.68 -1.57
N LEU A 413 4.54 -20.47 -0.83
CA LEU A 413 3.74 -21.57 -0.27
C LEU A 413 3.12 -22.44 -1.38
N CYS A 414 2.54 -21.83 -2.42
CA CYS A 414 1.94 -22.57 -3.53
C CYS A 414 2.98 -23.37 -4.32
N ASP A 415 4.14 -22.78 -4.58
CA ASP A 415 5.22 -23.45 -5.33
C ASP A 415 5.76 -24.65 -4.54
N TYR A 416 6.03 -24.46 -3.24
CA TYR A 416 6.46 -25.53 -2.35
C TYR A 416 5.45 -26.67 -2.28
N LEU A 417 4.16 -26.36 -2.05
CA LEU A 417 3.12 -27.39 -1.94
C LEU A 417 2.87 -28.15 -3.24
N ALA A 418 3.09 -27.50 -4.40
CA ALA A 418 3.06 -28.16 -5.69
C ALA A 418 4.23 -29.13 -5.86
N GLU A 419 5.43 -28.72 -5.45
CA GLU A 419 6.65 -29.54 -5.51
C GLU A 419 6.51 -30.82 -4.68
N ILE A 420 6.00 -30.71 -3.45
CA ILE A 420 5.81 -31.86 -2.55
C ILE A 420 4.44 -32.52 -2.68
N ASN A 421 3.59 -32.08 -3.62
CA ASN A 421 2.23 -32.56 -3.87
C ASN A 421 1.34 -32.65 -2.60
N CYS A 422 1.38 -31.62 -1.74
CA CYS A 422 0.74 -31.62 -0.42
C CYS A 422 -0.28 -30.47 -0.21
N PHE A 423 -0.97 -29.99 -1.25
CA PHE A 423 -2.02 -28.96 -1.11
C PHE A 423 -3.12 -29.29 -0.10
N GLN A 424 -3.32 -30.58 0.21
CA GLN A 424 -4.20 -31.02 1.28
C GLN A 424 -3.92 -30.33 2.62
N ARG A 425 -2.67 -29.90 2.88
CA ARG A 425 -2.28 -29.19 4.11
C ARG A 425 -3.09 -27.91 4.32
N LEU A 426 -3.63 -27.33 3.25
CA LEU A 426 -4.44 -26.12 3.27
C LEU A 426 -5.95 -26.39 3.28
N LYS A 427 -6.40 -27.65 3.37
CA LYS A 427 -7.83 -28.03 3.21
C LYS A 427 -8.78 -27.37 4.21
N THR A 428 -8.27 -26.93 5.36
CA THR A 428 -9.04 -26.30 6.43
C THR A 428 -9.23 -24.81 6.22
N ILE A 429 -8.42 -24.19 5.35
CA ILE A 429 -8.53 -22.77 5.03
C ILE A 429 -9.90 -22.51 4.41
N GLN A 430 -10.62 -21.56 4.99
CA GLN A 430 -11.93 -21.07 4.55
C GLN A 430 -11.83 -19.64 4.01
N CYS A 431 -10.88 -18.86 4.52
CA CYS A 431 -10.64 -17.48 4.13
C CYS A 431 -9.14 -17.25 3.93
N PHE A 432 -8.75 -16.86 2.71
CA PHE A 432 -7.38 -16.52 2.34
C PHE A 432 -7.32 -15.06 1.94
N CYS A 433 -6.64 -14.23 2.73
CA CYS A 433 -6.50 -12.81 2.48
C CYS A 433 -5.09 -12.49 1.99
N SER A 434 -4.99 -11.68 0.94
CA SER A 434 -3.72 -11.14 0.48
C SER A 434 -3.72 -9.63 0.42
N ILE A 435 -2.67 -8.99 0.95
CA ILE A 435 -2.53 -7.53 1.00
C ILE A 435 -1.07 -7.14 0.79
N GLY A 436 -0.84 -5.87 0.52
CA GLY A 436 0.50 -5.29 0.59
C GLY A 436 1.32 -5.41 -0.69
N GLU A 437 0.91 -6.19 -1.70
CA GLU A 437 1.51 -6.16 -3.05
C GLU A 437 0.42 -6.35 -4.09
N ALA A 438 0.71 -6.04 -5.36
CA ALA A 438 -0.16 -6.45 -6.44
C ALA A 438 -0.15 -7.98 -6.54
N ILE A 439 -1.32 -8.60 -6.55
CA ILE A 439 -1.44 -10.05 -6.66
C ILE A 439 -1.12 -10.49 -8.09
N VAL A 440 -0.36 -11.58 -8.21
CA VAL A 440 -0.13 -12.26 -9.49
C VAL A 440 -1.29 -13.25 -9.77
N PRO A 441 -2.02 -13.10 -10.89
CA PRO A 441 -3.15 -13.97 -11.25
C PRO A 441 -2.84 -15.47 -11.21
N ARG A 442 -1.65 -15.85 -11.68
CA ARG A 442 -1.18 -17.24 -11.68
C ARG A 442 -1.15 -17.86 -10.27
N THR A 443 -0.75 -17.09 -9.26
CA THR A 443 -0.70 -17.56 -7.87
C THR A 443 -2.10 -17.86 -7.34
N ILE A 444 -3.06 -17.00 -7.68
CA ILE A 444 -4.47 -17.19 -7.32
C ILE A 444 -5.08 -18.38 -8.05
N ALA A 445 -4.78 -18.56 -9.34
CA ALA A 445 -5.23 -19.74 -10.08
C ALA A 445 -4.75 -21.05 -9.43
N LYS A 446 -3.51 -21.10 -8.93
CA LYS A 446 -3.02 -22.26 -8.17
C LYS A 446 -3.83 -22.50 -6.90
N LEU A 447 -4.13 -21.46 -6.13
CA LEU A 447 -4.98 -21.60 -4.94
C LEU A 447 -6.39 -22.06 -5.31
N ALA A 448 -7.03 -21.40 -6.28
CA ALA A 448 -8.40 -21.69 -6.69
C ALA A 448 -8.58 -23.12 -7.20
N VAL A 449 -7.59 -23.67 -7.92
CA VAL A 449 -7.64 -25.04 -8.45
C VAL A 449 -7.40 -26.10 -7.37
N ASN A 450 -6.56 -25.82 -6.37
CA ASN A 450 -6.13 -26.81 -5.38
C ASN A 450 -6.90 -26.74 -4.05
N LEU A 451 -7.58 -25.63 -3.77
CA LEU A 451 -8.42 -25.47 -2.59
C LEU A 451 -9.87 -25.84 -2.89
N SER A 452 -10.65 -26.05 -1.82
CA SER A 452 -12.09 -26.27 -1.96
C SER A 452 -12.76 -25.08 -2.65
N SER A 453 -13.80 -25.34 -3.45
CA SER A 453 -14.62 -24.29 -4.08
C SER A 453 -15.30 -23.36 -3.06
N ASN A 454 -15.34 -23.73 -1.78
CA ASN A 454 -15.91 -22.91 -0.71
C ASN A 454 -14.90 -21.93 -0.09
N VAL A 455 -13.61 -21.98 -0.47
CA VAL A 455 -12.61 -21.04 0.06
C VAL A 455 -12.81 -19.67 -0.56
N ARG A 456 -12.92 -18.65 0.30
CA ARG A 456 -12.96 -17.25 -0.12
C ARG A 456 -11.55 -16.69 -0.20
N ILE A 457 -11.15 -16.26 -1.39
CA ILE A 457 -9.85 -15.63 -1.63
C ILE A 457 -10.08 -14.13 -1.82
N TYR A 458 -9.40 -13.31 -1.02
CA TYR A 458 -9.56 -11.86 -1.05
C TYR A 458 -8.26 -11.16 -1.43
N ASN A 459 -8.36 -10.21 -2.36
CA ASN A 459 -7.36 -9.18 -2.58
C ASN A 459 -7.77 -7.95 -1.77
N LEU A 460 -6.92 -7.56 -0.83
CA LEU A 460 -7.15 -6.44 0.07
C LEU A 460 -6.17 -5.32 -0.25
N TYR A 461 -6.58 -4.09 0.02
CA TYR A 461 -5.69 -2.94 -0.04
C TYR A 461 -6.02 -1.93 1.05
N GLY A 462 -4.98 -1.45 1.70
CA GLY A 462 -5.00 -0.31 2.60
C GLY A 462 -3.58 0.07 3.01
N PRO A 463 -3.27 1.38 3.11
CA PRO A 463 -2.10 1.84 3.85
C PRO A 463 -2.37 1.79 5.37
N ALA A 464 -1.31 1.79 6.17
CA ALA A 464 -1.42 1.72 7.63
C ALA A 464 -2.25 2.88 8.22
N GLU A 465 -2.15 4.05 7.59
CA GLU A 465 -2.90 5.26 7.94
C GLU A 465 -4.41 5.13 7.77
N CYS A 466 -4.88 4.12 7.03
CA CYS A 466 -6.29 3.78 6.86
C CYS A 466 -6.72 2.57 7.70
N THR A 467 -5.90 2.13 8.67
CA THR A 467 -6.18 0.96 9.53
C THR A 467 -6.28 -0.35 8.74
N ILE A 468 -5.13 -0.96 8.42
CA ILE A 468 -5.00 -2.30 7.83
C ILE A 468 -5.51 -2.40 6.40
N ALA A 469 -6.82 -2.52 6.19
CA ALA A 469 -7.42 -2.58 4.86
C ALA A 469 -8.55 -1.55 4.73
N SER A 470 -8.68 -1.00 3.54
CA SER A 470 -9.68 0.02 3.18
C SER A 470 -10.58 -0.42 2.03
N THR A 471 -10.12 -1.37 1.21
CA THR A 471 -10.86 -1.95 0.09
C THR A 471 -10.70 -3.46 0.07
N TYR A 472 -11.66 -4.14 -0.53
CA TYR A 472 -11.68 -5.59 -0.68
C TYR A 472 -12.22 -6.01 -2.03
N HIS A 473 -11.60 -7.04 -2.61
CA HIS A 473 -12.06 -7.76 -3.79
C HIS A 473 -12.12 -9.24 -3.49
N MET A 474 -13.27 -9.87 -3.72
CA MET A 474 -13.37 -11.33 -3.66
C MET A 474 -13.03 -11.89 -5.03
N VAL A 475 -11.94 -12.64 -5.12
CA VAL A 475 -11.48 -13.27 -6.36
C VAL A 475 -12.59 -14.15 -6.92
N ASN A 476 -12.83 -14.01 -8.22
CA ASN A 476 -13.76 -14.83 -8.99
C ASN A 476 -13.10 -15.43 -10.24
N GLU A 477 -13.85 -16.22 -11.01
CA GLU A 477 -13.32 -16.95 -12.19
C GLU A 477 -12.70 -16.02 -13.25
N LYS A 478 -13.18 -14.78 -13.39
CA LYS A 478 -12.65 -13.82 -14.38
C LYS A 478 -11.23 -13.38 -14.03
N ASP A 479 -10.89 -13.35 -12.74
CA ASP A 479 -9.59 -12.89 -12.26
C ASP A 479 -8.46 -13.88 -12.57
N LEU A 480 -8.79 -15.16 -12.77
CA LEU A 480 -7.80 -16.23 -12.97
C LEU A 480 -6.98 -16.05 -14.25
N ASN A 481 -7.53 -15.34 -15.24
CA ASN A 481 -6.90 -15.03 -16.52
C ASN A 481 -6.73 -13.52 -16.76
N ALA A 482 -7.04 -12.68 -15.76
CA ALA A 482 -6.90 -11.24 -15.88
C ALA A 482 -5.42 -10.84 -15.88
N SER A 483 -5.09 -9.67 -16.44
CA SER A 483 -3.74 -9.10 -16.36
C SER A 483 -3.47 -8.42 -15.01
N LEU A 484 -4.53 -7.90 -14.39
CA LEU A 484 -4.52 -7.26 -13.07
C LEU A 484 -5.76 -7.69 -12.31
N ILE A 485 -5.61 -7.92 -11.01
CA ILE A 485 -6.73 -8.19 -10.10
C ILE A 485 -7.11 -6.86 -9.42
N PRO A 486 -8.37 -6.44 -9.46
CA PRO A 486 -8.83 -5.23 -8.76
C PRO A 486 -8.55 -5.32 -7.26
N ILE A 487 -8.40 -4.16 -6.63
CA ILE A 487 -8.46 -4.03 -5.17
C ILE A 487 -9.92 -3.88 -4.68
N GLY A 488 -10.86 -3.79 -5.63
CA GLY A 488 -12.29 -3.98 -5.40
C GLY A 488 -12.98 -2.73 -4.89
N TYR A 489 -13.87 -2.88 -3.92
CA TYR A 489 -14.73 -1.82 -3.39
C TYR A 489 -14.25 -1.34 -2.03
N PRO A 490 -14.60 -0.11 -1.61
CA PRO A 490 -14.37 0.32 -0.24
C PRO A 490 -15.08 -0.60 0.77
N LEU A 491 -14.43 -0.84 1.91
CA LEU A 491 -15.06 -1.53 3.03
C LEU A 491 -16.23 -0.71 3.60
N PRO A 492 -17.15 -1.32 4.36
CA PRO A 492 -18.15 -0.58 5.13
C PRO A 492 -17.51 0.53 5.96
N ASN A 493 -18.13 1.71 6.02
CA ASN A 493 -17.60 2.93 6.64
C ASN A 493 -16.29 3.49 6.05
N TYR A 494 -15.85 3.01 4.88
CA TYR A 494 -14.75 3.60 4.11
C TYR A 494 -15.27 4.27 2.83
N GLN A 495 -14.65 5.38 2.46
CA GLN A 495 -14.85 6.01 1.16
C GLN A 495 -13.50 6.14 0.47
N CYS A 496 -13.44 5.77 -0.81
CA CYS A 496 -12.23 5.85 -1.62
C CYS A 496 -12.53 6.64 -2.90
N TYR A 497 -11.78 7.73 -3.08
CA TYR A 497 -11.89 8.62 -4.22
C TYR A 497 -10.61 8.60 -5.04
N ILE A 498 -10.76 8.47 -6.36
CA ILE A 498 -9.67 8.66 -7.31
C ILE A 498 -9.74 10.10 -7.77
N LEU A 499 -8.69 10.86 -7.47
CA LEU A 499 -8.63 12.30 -7.70
C LEU A 499 -7.54 12.66 -8.71
N ASP A 500 -7.74 13.78 -9.39
CA ASP A 500 -6.68 14.43 -10.16
C ASP A 500 -5.80 15.34 -9.29
N GLN A 501 -4.89 16.06 -9.93
CA GLN A 501 -3.98 17.00 -9.28
C GLN A 501 -4.68 18.22 -8.64
N TYR A 502 -5.95 18.45 -8.92
CA TYR A 502 -6.74 19.56 -8.38
C TYR A 502 -7.76 19.08 -7.36
N LEU A 503 -7.62 17.84 -6.89
CA LEU A 503 -8.52 17.16 -5.95
C LEU A 503 -9.94 16.97 -6.51
N GLN A 504 -10.11 16.95 -7.83
CA GLN A 504 -11.38 16.64 -8.48
C GLN A 504 -11.53 15.14 -8.71
N PRO A 505 -12.71 14.54 -8.44
CA PRO A 505 -12.99 13.15 -8.75
C PRO A 505 -12.85 12.84 -10.24
N VAL A 506 -12.11 11.79 -10.57
CA VAL A 506 -11.90 11.32 -11.95
C VAL A 506 -12.10 9.81 -12.05
N LYS A 507 -12.46 9.33 -13.24
CA LYS A 507 -12.55 7.88 -13.48
C LYS A 507 -11.17 7.22 -13.51
N ILE A 508 -10.18 7.95 -14.02
CA ILE A 508 -8.80 7.51 -14.15
C ILE A 508 -7.88 8.67 -13.82
N SER A 509 -6.85 8.43 -13.01
CA SER A 509 -5.81 9.42 -12.72
C SER A 509 -4.49 8.99 -13.38
N TYR A 510 -3.99 9.79 -14.34
CA TYR A 510 -2.76 9.51 -15.10
C TYR A 510 -1.64 10.55 -14.85
N LEU A 511 -1.91 11.64 -14.14
CA LEU A 511 -0.98 12.76 -13.98
C LEU A 511 -0.45 12.82 -12.56
N SER A 512 0.85 12.51 -12.39
CA SER A 512 1.60 12.80 -11.18
C SER A 512 2.21 14.20 -11.29
N ASN A 513 1.54 15.20 -10.78
CA ASN A 513 2.24 16.42 -10.37
C ASN A 513 2.42 16.36 -8.85
N GLU A 514 3.56 16.86 -8.37
CA GLU A 514 3.92 16.94 -6.95
C GLU A 514 2.93 17.85 -6.22
N LEU A 515 1.74 17.32 -5.93
CA LEU A 515 0.82 17.94 -5.00
C LEU A 515 1.46 17.95 -3.61
N THR A 516 1.25 19.05 -2.89
CA THR A 516 1.69 19.36 -1.52
C THR A 516 1.97 18.15 -0.62
N ALA A 517 3.01 18.28 0.21
CA ALA A 517 3.51 17.24 1.13
C ALA A 517 2.53 16.84 2.25
N GLU A 518 1.32 17.41 2.29
CA GLU A 518 0.31 17.11 3.30
C GLU A 518 -0.39 15.79 2.99
N ALA A 519 -0.31 14.85 3.93
CA ALA A 519 -0.92 13.53 3.82
C ALA A 519 -2.44 13.54 4.06
N LEU A 520 -2.96 14.57 4.74
CA LEU A 520 -4.40 14.74 5.01
C LEU A 520 -4.92 15.95 4.23
N VAL A 521 -5.88 15.72 3.34
CA VAL A 521 -6.50 16.75 2.51
C VAL A 521 -7.99 16.90 2.86
N HIS A 522 -8.51 18.12 2.77
CA HIS A 522 -9.94 18.37 2.95
C HIS A 522 -10.63 18.40 1.58
N LEU A 523 -11.62 17.53 1.37
CA LEU A 523 -12.41 17.54 0.14
C LEU A 523 -13.72 18.30 0.40
N PRO A 524 -13.96 19.45 -0.28
CA PRO A 524 -15.11 20.32 -0.01
C PRO A 524 -16.47 19.58 -0.09
N ASN A 525 -16.60 18.67 -1.05
CA ASN A 525 -17.88 18.00 -1.35
C ASN A 525 -18.28 16.92 -0.34
N ILE A 526 -17.38 16.48 0.54
CA ILE A 526 -17.64 15.41 1.52
C ILE A 526 -17.45 15.86 2.97
N ASN A 527 -17.04 17.12 3.19
CA ASN A 527 -16.84 17.73 4.52
C ASN A 527 -16.05 16.84 5.50
N ALA A 528 -15.02 16.16 5.00
CA ALA A 528 -14.21 15.20 5.75
C ALA A 528 -12.73 15.32 5.38
N LYS A 529 -11.85 14.92 6.31
CA LYS A 529 -10.42 14.75 6.04
C LYS A 529 -10.22 13.42 5.32
N CYS A 530 -9.51 13.45 4.21
CA CYS A 530 -9.10 12.29 3.44
C CYS A 530 -7.59 12.06 3.57
N TYR A 531 -7.18 10.81 3.66
CA TYR A 531 -5.77 10.44 3.58
C TYR A 531 -5.37 10.26 2.11
N LYS A 532 -4.33 10.98 1.68
CA LYS A 532 -3.75 10.90 0.34
C LYS A 532 -2.69 9.81 0.30
N THR A 533 -2.99 8.69 -0.36
CA THR A 533 -2.17 7.46 -0.32
C THR A 533 -0.86 7.54 -1.13
N GLY A 534 -0.84 8.39 -2.16
CA GLY A 534 0.23 8.43 -3.18
C GLY A 534 0.17 7.27 -4.19
N ASP A 535 -0.88 6.44 -4.12
CA ASP A 535 -1.13 5.38 -5.08
C ASP A 535 -1.98 5.89 -6.25
N LEU A 536 -1.70 5.39 -7.45
CA LEU A 536 -2.48 5.62 -8.66
C LEU A 536 -3.53 4.51 -8.81
N GLY A 537 -4.72 4.87 -9.26
CA GLY A 537 -5.77 3.91 -9.54
C GLY A 537 -6.75 4.39 -10.60
N LYS A 538 -7.64 3.47 -11.00
CA LYS A 538 -8.80 3.76 -11.85
C LYS A 538 -10.04 2.99 -11.39
N TYR A 539 -11.21 3.50 -11.70
CA TYR A 539 -12.45 2.71 -11.62
C TYR A 539 -12.62 1.93 -12.93
N ASP A 540 -12.94 0.65 -12.82
CA ASP A 540 -13.35 -0.15 -13.97
C ASP A 540 -14.80 0.15 -14.38
N ALA A 541 -15.36 -0.64 -15.31
CA ALA A 541 -16.74 -0.46 -15.77
C ALA A 541 -17.80 -0.77 -14.68
N ASN A 542 -17.46 -1.61 -13.70
CA ASN A 542 -18.35 -2.00 -12.59
C ASN A 542 -18.19 -1.10 -11.36
N GLY A 543 -17.17 -0.22 -11.36
CA GLY A 543 -16.84 0.63 -10.22
C GLY A 543 -15.82 0.01 -9.26
N GLU A 544 -15.23 -1.15 -9.60
CA GLU A 544 -14.10 -1.71 -8.87
C GLU A 544 -12.87 -0.85 -9.06
N ILE A 545 -12.11 -0.67 -7.99
CA ILE A 545 -10.87 0.09 -8.01
C ILE A 545 -9.76 -0.84 -8.47
N VAL A 546 -9.00 -0.42 -9.48
CA VAL A 546 -7.82 -1.10 -10.01
C VAL A 546 -6.59 -0.29 -9.64
N TYR A 547 -5.66 -0.91 -8.90
CA TYR A 547 -4.36 -0.32 -8.57
C TYR A 547 -3.47 -0.22 -9.82
N CYS A 548 -2.91 0.96 -10.06
CA CYS A 548 -2.12 1.29 -11.26
C CYS A 548 -0.67 1.68 -10.96
N GLY A 549 -0.23 1.66 -9.69
CA GLY A 549 1.14 1.98 -9.30
C GLY A 549 1.22 3.10 -8.26
N ARG A 550 2.39 3.74 -8.16
CA ARG A 550 2.64 4.88 -7.28
C ARG A 550 3.11 6.09 -8.06
N THR A 551 2.88 7.28 -7.48
CA THR A 551 3.39 8.54 -8.04
C THR A 551 4.81 8.87 -7.61
N ASP A 552 5.31 8.22 -6.55
CA ASP A 552 6.62 8.47 -5.93
C ASP A 552 7.60 7.29 -6.14
N PHE A 553 8.82 7.41 -5.62
CA PHE A 553 9.84 6.35 -5.68
C PHE A 553 9.69 5.28 -4.60
N GLN A 554 8.56 5.25 -3.89
CA GLN A 554 8.32 4.22 -2.89
C GLN A 554 8.07 2.89 -3.58
N VAL A 555 8.67 1.84 -3.03
CA VAL A 555 8.52 0.48 -3.56
C VAL A 555 7.92 -0.42 -2.51
N LYS A 556 7.29 -1.50 -2.98
CA LYS A 556 6.92 -2.63 -2.14
C LYS A 556 7.87 -3.79 -2.42
N LEU A 557 8.47 -4.32 -1.36
CA LEU A 557 9.41 -5.44 -1.39
C LEU A 557 8.98 -6.50 -0.38
N ARG A 558 8.46 -7.65 -0.86
CA ARG A 558 7.97 -8.74 0.00
C ARG A 558 6.90 -8.23 0.98
N GLY A 559 6.03 -7.35 0.49
CA GLY A 559 4.97 -6.66 1.23
C GLY A 559 5.42 -5.49 2.10
N GLN A 560 6.73 -5.27 2.29
CA GLN A 560 7.25 -4.11 3.03
C GLN A 560 7.13 -2.85 2.18
N ARG A 561 6.54 -1.81 2.74
CA ARG A 561 6.52 -0.45 2.17
C ARG A 561 7.87 0.21 2.48
N ILE A 562 8.62 0.56 1.44
CA ILE A 562 10.00 1.06 1.54
C ILE A 562 10.15 2.41 0.81
N GLU A 563 10.46 3.45 1.57
CA GLU A 563 10.93 4.73 1.03
C GLU A 563 12.40 4.60 0.59
N LEU A 564 12.67 4.53 -0.71
CA LEU A 564 14.05 4.41 -1.22
C LEU A 564 14.93 5.59 -0.78
N GLY A 565 14.35 6.79 -0.70
CA GLY A 565 15.03 7.99 -0.21
C GLY A 565 15.49 7.90 1.26
N GLU A 566 14.81 7.13 2.11
CA GLU A 566 15.28 6.91 3.50
C GLU A 566 16.60 6.14 3.50
N ILE A 567 16.71 5.11 2.66
CA ILE A 567 17.93 4.30 2.51
C ILE A 567 19.06 5.15 1.91
N GLU A 568 18.77 5.89 0.83
CA GLU A 568 19.71 6.80 0.17
C GLU A 568 20.29 7.81 1.18
N ASN A 569 19.45 8.42 2.01
CA ASN A 569 19.86 9.36 3.05
C ASN A 569 20.72 8.71 4.15
N VAL A 570 20.39 7.49 4.58
CA VAL A 570 21.20 6.75 5.58
C VAL A 570 22.58 6.41 5.01
N ILE A 571 22.65 5.98 3.74
CA ILE A 571 23.92 5.68 3.07
C ILE A 571 24.78 6.95 2.95
N VAL A 572 24.21 8.07 2.51
CA VAL A 572 24.97 9.33 2.44
C VAL A 572 25.50 9.75 3.82
N LYS A 573 24.73 9.54 4.89
CA LYS A 573 25.16 9.84 6.28
C LYS A 573 26.27 8.94 6.80
N SER A 574 26.41 7.71 6.28
CA SER A 574 27.45 6.79 6.77
C SER A 574 28.87 7.34 6.58
N SER A 575 29.05 8.13 5.52
CA SER A 575 30.31 8.79 5.15
C SER A 575 30.05 10.06 4.35
N SER A 576 29.44 11.09 4.97
CA SER A 576 29.01 12.31 4.27
C SER A 576 30.14 13.13 3.64
N SER A 577 31.39 12.93 4.08
CA SER A 577 32.58 13.50 3.44
C SER A 577 33.05 12.73 2.20
N GLN A 578 32.64 11.47 2.06
CA GLN A 578 33.14 10.57 1.01
C GLN A 578 32.09 10.20 -0.05
N ILE A 579 30.81 10.28 0.28
CA ILE A 579 29.69 9.96 -0.61
C ILE A 579 29.07 11.27 -1.06
N SER A 580 29.10 11.53 -2.38
CA SER A 580 28.50 12.73 -2.96
C SER A 580 27.02 12.54 -3.24
N ASN A 581 26.61 11.34 -3.67
CA ASN A 581 25.24 11.02 -3.98
C ASN A 581 24.99 9.50 -3.89
N CYS A 582 23.74 9.11 -3.64
CA CYS A 582 23.33 7.70 -3.60
C CYS A 582 21.94 7.54 -4.21
N VAL A 583 21.76 6.49 -4.99
CA VAL A 583 20.46 6.08 -5.52
C VAL A 583 20.26 4.61 -5.19
N VAL A 584 19.12 4.27 -4.62
CA VAL A 584 18.74 2.88 -4.34
C VAL A 584 17.67 2.47 -5.35
N ASN A 585 17.73 1.26 -5.88
CA ASN A 585 16.72 0.77 -6.81
C ASN A 585 16.26 -0.64 -6.44
N LYS A 586 14.98 -0.94 -6.75
CA LYS A 586 14.46 -2.31 -6.68
C LYS A 586 14.67 -2.97 -8.04
N VAL A 587 15.32 -4.12 -8.05
CA VAL A 587 15.59 -4.90 -9.26
C VAL A 587 15.02 -6.30 -9.11
N HIS A 588 14.33 -6.77 -10.14
CA HIS A 588 13.88 -8.16 -10.25
C HIS A 588 14.99 -9.01 -10.86
N ASP A 589 15.31 -10.13 -10.23
CA ASP A 589 16.20 -11.14 -10.80
C ASP A 589 15.38 -12.28 -11.41
N ASP A 590 15.45 -12.44 -12.73
CA ASP A 590 14.73 -13.48 -13.46
C ASP A 590 15.18 -14.90 -13.07
N LYS A 591 16.43 -15.07 -12.59
CA LYS A 591 17.00 -16.38 -12.21
C LYS A 591 16.42 -16.86 -10.89
N THR A 592 16.51 -16.05 -9.83
CA THR A 592 15.97 -16.38 -8.51
C THR A 592 14.46 -16.09 -8.39
N LYS A 593 13.88 -15.35 -9.34
CA LYS A 593 12.50 -14.85 -9.31
C LYS A 593 12.20 -14.01 -8.07
N GLN A 594 13.19 -13.28 -7.58
CA GLN A 594 13.09 -12.45 -6.40
C GLN A 594 13.44 -11.00 -6.71
N ASP A 595 12.80 -10.10 -5.97
CA ASP A 595 13.17 -8.70 -5.95
C ASP A 595 14.26 -8.46 -4.90
N TYR A 596 15.20 -7.56 -5.23
CA TYR A 596 16.29 -7.12 -4.37
C TYR A 596 16.44 -5.59 -4.39
N LEU A 597 17.09 -5.06 -3.35
CA LEU A 597 17.51 -3.66 -3.31
C LEU A 597 19.00 -3.56 -3.65
N ILE A 598 19.33 -2.64 -4.54
CA ILE A 598 20.70 -2.31 -4.93
C ILE A 598 20.95 -0.84 -4.62
N ALA A 599 22.01 -0.54 -3.88
CA ALA A 599 22.50 0.81 -3.67
C ALA A 599 23.63 1.15 -4.63
N TYR A 600 23.45 2.21 -5.40
CA TYR A 600 24.45 2.79 -6.27
C TYR A 600 25.01 4.04 -5.57
N ILE A 601 26.32 4.06 -5.33
CA ILE A 601 27.01 5.11 -4.57
C ILE A 601 27.93 5.85 -5.52
N GLN A 602 27.83 7.18 -5.53
CA GLN A 602 28.80 8.04 -6.19
C GLN A 602 29.76 8.62 -5.15
N MET A 603 31.06 8.45 -5.38
CA MET A 603 32.10 8.97 -4.50
C MET A 603 32.29 10.48 -4.71
N ALA A 604 32.74 11.19 -3.67
CA ALA A 604 33.17 12.58 -3.79
C ALA A 604 34.49 12.67 -4.60
N ALA A 605 34.67 13.76 -5.35
CA ALA A 605 35.73 13.93 -6.36
C ALA A 605 37.19 13.81 -5.85
N ASN A 606 37.41 13.81 -4.53
CA ASN A 606 38.74 13.75 -3.91
C ASN A 606 39.12 12.37 -3.36
N ASN A 607 38.31 11.33 -3.58
CA ASN A 607 38.57 9.99 -3.07
C ASN A 607 39.12 9.06 -4.16
N ALA A 608 40.09 8.22 -3.80
CA ALA A 608 40.62 7.20 -4.70
C ALA A 608 39.63 6.03 -4.87
N MET A 609 39.44 5.52 -6.10
CA MET A 609 38.56 4.36 -6.37
C MET A 609 38.91 3.12 -5.53
N ASN A 610 40.16 2.99 -5.09
CA ASN A 610 40.66 1.89 -4.25
C ASN A 610 40.05 1.88 -2.83
N GLU A 611 39.28 2.90 -2.45
CA GLU A 611 38.52 2.95 -1.19
C GLU A 611 37.06 2.48 -1.32
N GLY A 612 36.61 2.15 -2.54
CA GLY A 612 35.22 1.79 -2.84
C GLY A 612 34.70 0.59 -2.02
N ASP A 613 35.51 -0.46 -1.82
CA ASP A 613 35.09 -1.65 -1.07
C ASP A 613 34.92 -1.40 0.42
N LYS A 614 35.82 -0.60 0.99
CA LYS A 614 35.72 -0.15 2.38
C LYS A 614 34.46 0.71 2.55
N LEU A 615 34.18 1.60 1.60
CA LEU A 615 33.01 2.46 1.63
C LEU A 615 31.70 1.66 1.51
N LYS A 616 31.63 0.68 0.60
CA LYS A 616 30.50 -0.27 0.48
C LYS A 616 30.26 -1.00 1.82
N SER A 617 31.32 -1.52 2.43
CA SER A 617 31.25 -2.25 3.70
C SER A 617 30.79 -1.37 4.86
N GLN A 618 31.32 -0.15 4.95
CA GLN A 618 30.90 0.84 5.94
C GLN A 618 29.43 1.24 5.77
N ALA A 619 29.00 1.51 4.53
CA ALA A 619 27.61 1.84 4.22
C ALA A 619 26.66 0.70 4.60
N LYS A 620 27.02 -0.56 4.30
CA LYS A 620 26.25 -1.75 4.69
C LYS A 620 26.09 -1.86 6.21
N LEU A 621 27.18 -1.75 6.96
CA LEU A 621 27.16 -1.82 8.42
C LEU A 621 26.34 -0.66 9.05
N TYR A 622 26.48 0.54 8.49
CA TYR A 622 25.71 1.70 8.93
C TYR A 622 24.21 1.53 8.66
N CYS A 623 23.85 0.97 7.50
CA CYS A 623 22.46 0.60 7.19
C CYS A 623 21.93 -0.43 8.20
N GLN A 624 22.68 -1.49 8.51
CA GLN A 624 22.26 -2.53 9.46
C GLN A 624 21.99 -2.01 10.88
N THR A 625 22.61 -0.89 11.25
CA THR A 625 22.47 -0.28 12.58
C THR A 625 21.32 0.73 12.65
N HIS A 626 20.99 1.40 11.54
CA HIS A 626 20.03 2.51 11.49
C HIS A 626 18.72 2.19 10.76
N LEU A 627 18.70 1.14 9.93
CA LEU A 627 17.53 0.73 9.17
C LEU A 627 16.98 -0.61 9.67
N PRO A 628 15.70 -0.90 9.42
CA PRO A 628 15.18 -2.26 9.49
C PRO A 628 15.95 -3.18 8.55
N LEU A 629 16.08 -4.46 8.93
CA LEU A 629 16.80 -5.45 8.14
C LEU A 629 16.31 -5.55 6.69
N TYR A 630 14.99 -5.42 6.46
CA TYR A 630 14.39 -5.50 5.13
C TYR A 630 14.66 -4.28 4.24
N MET A 631 15.14 -3.17 4.80
CA MET A 631 15.52 -1.96 4.06
C MET A 631 17.02 -1.93 3.73
N VAL A 632 17.83 -2.82 4.30
CA VAL A 632 19.27 -2.87 4.02
C VAL A 632 19.46 -3.41 2.59
N PRO A 633 20.09 -2.66 1.67
CA PRO A 633 20.38 -3.14 0.33
C PRO A 633 21.14 -4.46 0.33
N THR A 634 20.75 -5.35 -0.57
CA THR A 634 21.44 -6.64 -0.75
C THR A 634 22.82 -6.41 -1.35
N MET A 635 22.94 -5.40 -2.21
CA MET A 635 24.18 -5.07 -2.90
C MET A 635 24.46 -3.57 -2.86
N PHE A 636 25.74 -3.23 -2.81
CA PHE A 636 26.26 -1.87 -2.90
C PHE A 636 27.25 -1.82 -4.06
N THR A 637 27.15 -0.84 -4.92
CA THR A 637 28.04 -0.66 -6.07
C THR A 637 28.47 0.79 -6.20
N ILE A 638 29.70 1.01 -6.65
CA ILE A 638 30.21 2.35 -6.94
C ILE A 638 29.91 2.69 -8.40
N LEU A 639 29.36 3.87 -8.63
CA LEU A 639 29.22 4.45 -9.97
C LEU A 639 30.02 5.73 -10.06
N ASP A 640 30.81 5.87 -11.13
CA ASP A 640 31.54 7.11 -11.41
C ASP A 640 30.58 8.27 -11.71
N LYS A 641 29.50 7.97 -12.44
CA LYS A 641 28.48 8.94 -12.83
C LYS A 641 27.10 8.31 -12.93
N PHE A 642 26.08 9.02 -12.45
CA PHE A 642 24.70 8.62 -12.64
C PHE A 642 24.21 8.91 -14.07
N PRO A 643 23.44 8.00 -14.69
CA PRO A 643 22.74 8.29 -15.94
C PRO A 643 21.69 9.37 -15.69
N LEU A 644 21.63 10.37 -16.57
CA LEU A 644 20.68 11.47 -16.48
C LEU A 644 19.71 11.42 -17.67
N ASN A 645 18.45 11.77 -17.44
CA ASN A 645 17.48 11.97 -18.51
C ASN A 645 17.69 13.33 -19.21
N SER A 646 16.90 13.61 -20.25
CA SER A 646 16.94 14.86 -21.03
C SER A 646 16.76 16.13 -20.19
N ASN A 647 16.15 16.02 -19.00
CA ASN A 647 15.94 17.12 -18.06
C ASN A 647 17.05 17.21 -16.99
N GLY A 648 18.13 16.44 -17.11
CA GLY A 648 19.25 16.44 -16.17
C GLY A 648 18.96 15.78 -14.81
N LYS A 649 17.82 15.08 -14.65
CA LYS A 649 17.50 14.28 -13.46
C LYS A 649 18.04 12.86 -13.61
N ILE A 650 18.36 12.19 -12.50
CA ILE A 650 18.83 10.79 -12.54
C ILE A 650 17.75 9.89 -13.15
N ASP A 651 18.15 9.10 -14.15
CA ASP A 651 17.28 8.11 -14.77
C ASP A 651 17.50 6.73 -14.13
N ARG A 652 16.61 6.37 -13.20
CA ARG A 652 16.65 5.07 -12.51
C ARG A 652 16.48 3.87 -13.46
N LYS A 653 15.88 4.05 -14.65
CA LYS A 653 15.67 2.97 -15.63
C LYS A 653 16.96 2.60 -16.36
N LEU A 654 17.90 3.53 -16.45
CA LEU A 654 19.19 3.36 -17.11
C LEU A 654 20.30 2.91 -16.15
N LEU A 655 19.98 2.66 -14.87
CA LEU A 655 20.96 2.15 -13.90
C LEU A 655 21.44 0.75 -14.32
N PRO A 656 22.74 0.43 -14.15
CA PRO A 656 23.29 -0.86 -14.53
C PRO A 656 22.62 -2.01 -13.79
N LYS A 657 22.26 -3.08 -14.50
CA LYS A 657 21.80 -4.33 -13.88
C LYS A 657 23.01 -5.09 -13.34
N LEU A 658 22.87 -5.71 -12.18
CA LEU A 658 23.90 -6.54 -11.56
C LEU A 658 23.51 -8.02 -11.63
N ASP A 659 24.50 -8.91 -11.78
CA ASP A 659 24.29 -10.35 -11.94
C ASP A 659 24.18 -11.05 -10.57
N PHE A 660 23.00 -11.58 -10.26
CA PHE A 660 22.74 -12.31 -9.02
C PHE A 660 23.22 -13.76 -9.13
N THR A 661 24.50 -14.04 -8.86
CA THR A 661 25.00 -15.42 -8.72
C THR A 661 25.49 -15.69 -7.31
N ALA A 662 25.40 -16.95 -6.84
CA ALA A 662 25.71 -17.34 -5.47
C ALA A 662 27.17 -17.07 -5.05
N ALA A 663 28.10 -16.98 -6.02
CA ALA A 663 29.49 -16.58 -5.78
C ALA A 663 29.65 -15.05 -5.57
N ASN A 664 28.76 -14.25 -6.15
CA ASN A 664 28.82 -12.78 -6.17
C ASN A 664 28.12 -12.11 -4.96
N MET A 665 27.48 -12.89 -4.07
CA MET A 665 26.86 -12.35 -2.85
C MET A 665 27.89 -12.07 -1.73
N ASN A 666 29.15 -12.47 -1.91
CA ASN A 666 30.20 -12.35 -0.88
C ASN A 666 31.50 -11.63 -1.30
N ASP A 667 31.75 -11.29 -2.57
CA ASP A 667 32.72 -10.25 -3.00
C ASP A 667 32.73 -10.09 -4.54
N ASP A 668 33.09 -8.87 -4.98
CA ASP A 668 33.38 -8.32 -6.32
C ASP A 668 32.51 -8.68 -7.54
N MET A 669 32.03 -7.64 -8.24
CA MET A 669 31.23 -7.80 -9.46
C MET A 669 31.65 -6.90 -10.63
N THR A 670 31.64 -7.50 -11.81
CA THR A 670 31.74 -6.87 -13.13
C THR A 670 30.44 -6.18 -13.52
N ILE A 671 30.56 -4.91 -13.89
CA ILE A 671 29.49 -4.11 -14.51
C ILE A 671 29.23 -4.68 -15.91
N THR A 672 28.00 -5.06 -16.21
CA THR A 672 27.58 -5.22 -17.61
C THR A 672 27.13 -3.86 -18.11
N GLU A 673 27.87 -3.29 -19.06
CA GLU A 673 27.47 -2.05 -19.72
C GLU A 673 26.10 -2.22 -20.40
N PRO A 674 25.27 -1.16 -20.43
CA PRO A 674 24.04 -1.20 -21.21
C PRO A 674 24.41 -1.49 -22.67
N LYS A 675 23.80 -2.52 -23.26
CA LYS A 675 23.88 -2.74 -24.70
C LYS A 675 23.31 -1.49 -25.37
N THR A 676 24.19 -0.68 -25.94
CA THR A 676 23.83 0.29 -26.95
C THR A 676 23.53 -0.48 -28.23
N ASP A 677 22.25 -0.68 -28.52
CA ASP A 677 21.73 -0.96 -29.87
C ASP A 677 20.45 -0.17 -30.07
#